data_AF-A0A2F0A428-F1
#
_entry.id   AF-A0A2F0A428-F1
#
_cell.length_a   1.000
_cell.length_b   1.000
_cell.length_c   1.000
_cell.angle_alpha   90.00
_cell.angle_beta   90.00
_cell.angle_gamma   90.00
#
_symmetry.space_group_name_H-M   'P 1'
#
loop_
_entity.id
_entity.type
_entity.pdbx_description
1 polymer ?
#
loop_
_entity_poly.entity_id
_entity_poly.type
_entity_poly.pdbx_seq_one_letter_code
_entity_poly.pdbx_strand_id
1 'polypeptide(L)'
;MKKSFSILLALLLFSIHSKAKIQFKEGDRIILYGNSFIERMQQNGFFEATLQLANPGKNIELRSLAWTGDELGYRLRPERYVNHLKNLLDLWPADYVILGFGLYESFSGSSGIKKFKEDLNGYLNEMERRHREAKIIILSPIATENLKHPHFPDSKKRNKEIKAYTDAMSSIATLRKLHFIDLFEFTKTQYDIHKNSLTDNSIHLNSNGHELVANKISRSILGDQICDELNNDRIRSVAKAVSRKSKHVSNVVRPVNTVLYFGVRGRANEYNNEIPRYHELIKKSDSLIHAMVMDNNIEFDPLPLSLEPLVNREPAKLPSPDEMLRSFNVAEGYKVNLFASEEQFPELCNPEQIAFDALGRLWVVTMPSFPGTIPGDLPQDKIIILEDTNRDGQADKSTIFADNLTVPDGLAFHKDGVIISHQPKLVFMKDTDGDGRADYKKEILRGIDVTDAHHGGMIAMSPLGHVMFCDGVFHRSQLETPYGITRGIDATTYRLDLRKGTVEREYQTLTPNPWKITWDRWGNLFQMYGDGFVQDSNAIPWTPFGVYHPFKRAVSIAYGKGSAACVISSPNFPEEYQQGMATAVLLRKCFVSLSKHKAEGAYFKADDRLDILSSPNPIFRPVDIAFGLDGGMYVSDFCTRIIGHAQNSMRDPRWDPFTGRIWRIVHSEKPTIKKWPNIEEANPQQLLNLLKHPQNIV
;
A
#
# COMPACT_ATOMS: atom_id res chain seq x y z
N MET A 1 68.59 -34.63 22.55
CA MET A 1 68.30 -34.47 21.10
C MET A 1 67.13 -35.37 20.73
N LYS A 2 66.11 -34.78 20.12
CA LYS A 2 64.88 -35.41 19.62
C LYS A 2 65.16 -36.27 18.38
N LYS A 3 64.28 -37.28 18.17
CA LYS A 3 63.76 -37.88 16.91
C LYS A 3 63.63 -39.39 17.11
N SER A 4 62.58 -40.10 16.74
CA SER A 4 61.24 -39.81 16.21
C SER A 4 60.46 -41.12 16.39
N PHE A 5 59.25 -41.07 16.91
CA PHE A 5 58.32 -42.21 16.91
C PHE A 5 56.94 -41.69 16.50
N SER A 6 56.30 -42.44 15.60
CA SER A 6 54.87 -42.35 15.23
C SER A 6 54.50 -41.12 14.36
N ILE A 7 53.59 -41.14 13.40
CA ILE A 7 52.33 -41.87 13.22
C ILE A 7 52.03 -42.01 11.72
N LEU A 8 51.67 -43.22 11.30
CA LEU A 8 50.96 -43.54 10.08
C LEU A 8 49.50 -43.80 10.48
N LEU A 9 48.57 -42.86 10.21
CA LEU A 9 47.12 -43.05 10.02
C LEU A 9 46.39 -41.71 10.11
N ALA A 10 45.79 -41.25 9.02
CA ALA A 10 44.49 -40.54 8.96
C ALA A 10 44.22 -40.06 7.52
N LEU A 11 43.99 -41.00 6.60
CA LEU A 11 43.22 -40.73 5.38
C LEU A 11 41.76 -41.08 5.69
N LEU A 12 41.10 -40.24 6.49
CA LEU A 12 39.66 -40.27 6.69
C LEU A 12 39.01 -39.42 5.60
N LEU A 13 38.57 -40.12 4.56
CA LEU A 13 37.38 -39.86 3.75
C LEU A 13 36.67 -38.52 4.06
N PHE A 14 37.03 -37.47 3.34
CA PHE A 14 36.06 -36.42 3.01
C PHE A 14 35.00 -37.06 2.11
N SER A 15 33.97 -37.66 2.73
CA SER A 15 32.72 -37.90 2.04
C SER A 15 32.11 -36.55 1.74
N ILE A 16 32.42 -36.02 0.57
CA ILE A 16 31.59 -35.01 -0.08
C ILE A 16 30.22 -35.67 -0.23
N HIS A 17 29.36 -35.50 0.77
CA HIS A 17 27.95 -35.74 0.62
C HIS A 17 27.48 -34.73 -0.42
N SER A 18 27.54 -35.15 -1.69
CA SER A 18 26.66 -34.65 -2.73
C SER A 18 25.24 -34.83 -2.18
N LYS A 19 24.71 -33.80 -1.50
CA LYS A 19 23.31 -33.78 -1.12
C LYS A 19 22.55 -33.96 -2.42
N ALA A 20 21.76 -35.03 -2.51
CA ALA A 20 20.94 -35.29 -3.68
C ALA A 20 20.12 -34.04 -4.00
N LYS A 21 20.38 -33.45 -5.17
CA LYS A 21 19.70 -32.27 -5.71
C LYS A 21 18.21 -32.61 -5.90
N ILE A 22 17.32 -31.65 -5.67
CA ILE A 22 15.89 -31.86 -5.90
C ILE A 22 15.67 -32.02 -7.40
N GLN A 23 15.08 -33.15 -7.81
CA GLN A 23 14.64 -33.38 -9.18
C GLN A 23 13.13 -33.18 -9.25
N PHE A 24 12.70 -32.17 -10.01
CA PHE A 24 11.30 -31.88 -10.22
C PHE A 24 10.70 -32.80 -11.29
N LYS A 25 9.46 -33.24 -11.04
CA LYS A 25 8.61 -33.91 -12.02
C LYS A 25 7.78 -32.88 -12.77
N GLU A 26 7.19 -33.35 -13.86
CA GLU A 26 6.26 -32.52 -14.61
C GLU A 26 5.04 -32.17 -13.75
N GLY A 27 4.70 -30.89 -13.69
CA GLY A 27 3.56 -30.38 -12.93
C GLY A 27 3.78 -30.28 -11.41
N ASP A 28 4.99 -30.52 -10.90
CA ASP A 28 5.29 -30.36 -9.47
C ASP A 28 4.92 -28.95 -9.01
N ARG A 29 4.19 -28.85 -7.89
CA ARG A 29 3.78 -27.58 -7.30
C ARG A 29 4.52 -27.28 -6.00
N ILE A 30 5.02 -26.04 -5.92
CA ILE A 30 5.73 -25.50 -4.76
C ILE A 30 4.87 -24.42 -4.11
N ILE A 31 4.53 -24.60 -2.84
CA ILE A 31 3.84 -23.58 -2.04
C ILE A 31 4.82 -22.89 -1.09
N LEU A 32 4.79 -21.56 -1.10
CA LEU A 32 5.62 -20.76 -0.21
C LEU A 32 4.79 -20.13 0.90
N TYR A 33 5.26 -20.24 2.14
CA TYR A 33 4.72 -19.56 3.32
C TYR A 33 5.79 -18.69 3.96
N GLY A 34 5.38 -17.52 4.44
CA GLY A 34 6.27 -16.59 5.11
C GLY A 34 5.68 -15.20 5.21
N ASN A 35 6.55 -14.28 5.56
CA ASN A 35 6.25 -12.85 5.69
C ASN A 35 6.66 -12.08 4.42
N SER A 36 6.90 -10.76 4.52
CA SER A 36 7.24 -9.97 3.33
C SER A 36 8.52 -10.40 2.63
N PHE A 37 9.43 -11.11 3.30
CA PHE A 37 10.61 -11.70 2.64
C PHE A 37 10.21 -12.60 1.47
N ILE A 38 9.26 -13.51 1.69
CA ILE A 38 8.77 -14.42 0.65
C ILE A 38 7.94 -13.67 -0.39
N GLU A 39 7.06 -12.74 0.03
CA GLU A 39 6.29 -11.94 -0.92
C GLU A 39 7.19 -11.12 -1.86
N ARG A 40 8.23 -10.46 -1.31
CA ARG A 40 9.18 -9.67 -2.10
C ARG A 40 10.07 -10.55 -2.97
N MET A 41 10.48 -11.72 -2.50
CA MET A 41 11.23 -12.69 -3.29
C MET A 41 10.43 -13.15 -4.52
N GLN A 42 9.15 -13.45 -4.35
CA GLN A 42 8.26 -13.82 -5.44
C GLN A 42 7.98 -12.64 -6.38
N GLN A 43 7.82 -11.43 -5.82
CA GLN A 43 7.67 -10.21 -6.63
C GLN A 43 8.90 -9.89 -7.48
N ASN A 44 10.12 -10.17 -7.01
CA ASN A 44 11.33 -10.00 -7.83
C ASN A 44 11.51 -11.12 -8.87
N GLY A 45 10.90 -12.29 -8.64
CA GLY A 45 10.77 -13.36 -9.62
C GLY A 45 12.03 -14.18 -9.91
N PHE A 46 13.22 -13.73 -9.51
CA PHE A 46 14.51 -14.40 -9.77
C PHE A 46 14.55 -15.86 -9.34
N PHE A 47 14.00 -16.18 -8.16
CA PHE A 47 14.02 -17.53 -7.63
C PHE A 47 13.24 -18.50 -8.53
N GLU A 48 12.01 -18.13 -8.88
CA GLU A 48 11.21 -18.96 -9.77
C GLU A 48 11.81 -19.03 -11.17
N ALA A 49 12.23 -17.90 -11.74
CA ALA A 49 12.81 -17.87 -13.08
C ALA A 49 14.00 -18.83 -13.20
N THR A 50 14.85 -18.87 -12.17
CA THR A 50 15.98 -19.81 -12.09
C THR A 50 15.50 -21.27 -12.04
N LEU A 51 14.49 -21.59 -11.21
CA LEU A 51 13.93 -22.94 -11.15
C LEU A 51 13.31 -23.37 -12.48
N GLN A 52 12.56 -22.49 -13.14
CA GLN A 52 11.90 -22.76 -14.41
C GLN A 52 12.93 -23.03 -15.51
N LEU A 53 13.94 -22.15 -15.66
CA LEU A 53 15.00 -22.29 -16.67
C LEU A 53 15.89 -23.53 -16.45
N ALA A 54 16.07 -23.95 -15.20
CA ALA A 54 16.79 -25.19 -14.88
C ALA A 54 15.98 -26.46 -15.17
N ASN A 55 14.67 -26.34 -15.39
CA ASN A 55 13.75 -27.48 -15.55
C ASN A 55 12.83 -27.29 -16.78
N PRO A 56 13.39 -27.10 -17.99
CA PRO A 56 12.59 -26.87 -19.18
C PRO A 56 11.64 -28.04 -19.45
N GLY A 57 10.40 -27.72 -19.80
CA GLY A 57 9.33 -28.69 -20.10
C GLY A 57 8.73 -29.38 -18.88
N LYS A 58 9.19 -29.10 -17.65
CA LYS A 58 8.57 -29.64 -16.43
C LYS A 58 7.32 -28.88 -16.00
N ASN A 59 7.11 -27.66 -16.52
CA ASN A 59 5.92 -26.86 -16.24
C ASN A 59 5.62 -26.74 -14.73
N ILE A 60 6.67 -26.57 -13.91
CA ILE A 60 6.52 -26.44 -12.45
C ILE A 60 5.68 -25.22 -12.10
N GLU A 61 4.93 -25.29 -11.01
CA GLU A 61 4.05 -24.21 -10.56
C GLU A 61 4.46 -23.72 -9.17
N LEU A 62 4.71 -22.42 -9.03
CA LEU A 62 4.92 -21.80 -7.72
C LEU A 62 3.70 -20.96 -7.33
N ARG A 63 3.28 -21.11 -6.07
CA ARG A 63 2.18 -20.36 -5.43
C ARG A 63 2.62 -19.85 -4.07
N SER A 64 2.63 -18.54 -3.88
CA SER A 64 2.92 -17.92 -2.58
C SER A 64 1.63 -17.70 -1.81
N LEU A 65 1.57 -18.24 -0.59
CA LEU A 65 0.56 -17.92 0.43
C LEU A 65 1.14 -16.99 1.51
N ALA A 66 2.33 -16.43 1.27
CA ALA A 66 2.98 -15.50 2.18
C ALA A 66 2.16 -14.21 2.34
N TRP A 67 2.16 -13.67 3.55
CA TRP A 67 1.45 -12.45 3.91
C TRP A 67 2.33 -11.64 4.84
N THR A 68 2.57 -10.37 4.48
CA THR A 68 3.38 -9.42 5.24
C THR A 68 2.94 -9.41 6.69
N GLY A 69 3.92 -9.50 7.60
CA GLY A 69 3.75 -9.51 9.03
C GLY A 69 3.39 -10.87 9.64
N ASP A 70 3.36 -11.94 8.85
CA ASP A 70 3.16 -13.28 9.39
C ASP A 70 4.35 -13.75 10.25
N GLU A 71 4.02 -14.25 11.44
CA GLU A 71 4.91 -15.00 12.30
C GLU A 71 4.33 -16.42 12.50
N LEU A 72 5.18 -17.40 12.83
CA LEU A 72 4.75 -18.80 12.97
C LEU A 72 3.53 -18.96 13.91
N GLY A 73 3.63 -18.33 15.08
CA GLY A 73 2.62 -18.36 16.13
C GLY A 73 1.54 -17.28 16.04
N TYR A 74 1.64 -16.33 15.09
CA TYR A 74 0.71 -15.21 15.01
C TYR A 74 0.51 -14.74 13.56
N ARG A 75 -0.74 -14.85 13.08
CA ARG A 75 -1.16 -14.50 11.72
C ARG A 75 -2.47 -13.74 11.80
N LEU A 76 -2.45 -12.44 11.48
CA LEU A 76 -3.66 -11.63 11.49
C LEU A 76 -4.41 -11.82 10.16
N ARG A 77 -5.70 -12.15 10.21
CA ARG A 77 -6.51 -12.44 9.03
C ARG A 77 -7.91 -11.81 9.12
N PRO A 78 -8.51 -11.47 7.97
CA PRO A 78 -9.92 -11.12 7.93
C PRO A 78 -10.79 -12.34 8.30
N GLU A 79 -12.01 -12.06 8.76
CA GLU A 79 -12.95 -13.11 9.12
C GLU A 79 -13.17 -14.08 7.95
N ARG A 80 -13.35 -15.38 8.26
CA ARG A 80 -13.62 -16.47 7.30
C ARG A 80 -12.55 -16.70 6.22
N TYR A 81 -11.38 -16.06 6.29
CA TYR A 81 -10.24 -16.34 5.41
C TYR A 81 -9.86 -17.83 5.38
N VAL A 82 -10.08 -18.56 6.48
CA VAL A 82 -9.83 -20.02 6.55
C VAL A 82 -10.55 -20.81 5.46
N ASN A 83 -11.77 -20.40 5.06
CA ASN A 83 -12.53 -21.07 4.01
C ASN A 83 -11.92 -20.80 2.64
N HIS A 84 -11.52 -19.55 2.39
CA HIS A 84 -10.85 -19.18 1.15
C HIS A 84 -9.48 -19.85 1.03
N LEU A 85 -8.70 -19.87 2.12
CA LEU A 85 -7.44 -20.61 2.18
C LEU A 85 -7.65 -22.10 1.87
N LYS A 86 -8.70 -22.73 2.40
CA LYS A 86 -9.03 -24.12 2.06
C LYS A 86 -9.25 -24.28 0.55
N ASN A 87 -10.07 -23.42 -0.06
CA ASN A 87 -10.33 -23.47 -1.50
C ASN A 87 -9.04 -23.32 -2.33
N LEU A 88 -8.14 -22.40 -1.93
CA LEU A 88 -6.85 -22.23 -2.60
C LEU A 88 -5.98 -23.49 -2.49
N LEU A 89 -5.96 -24.14 -1.33
CA LEU A 89 -5.19 -25.36 -1.10
C LEU A 89 -5.78 -26.57 -1.84
N ASP A 90 -7.10 -26.65 -1.97
CA ASP A 90 -7.76 -27.69 -2.76
C ASP A 90 -7.42 -27.53 -4.27
N LEU A 91 -7.27 -26.29 -4.74
CA LEU A 91 -6.82 -25.98 -6.11
C LEU A 91 -5.31 -26.13 -6.30
N TRP A 92 -4.54 -25.96 -5.24
CA TRP A 92 -3.09 -26.00 -5.24
C TRP A 92 -2.57 -27.09 -4.28
N PRO A 93 -2.74 -28.37 -4.59
CA PRO A 93 -2.00 -29.41 -3.86
C PRO A 93 -0.50 -29.19 -4.05
N ALA A 94 0.27 -29.32 -2.97
CA ALA A 94 1.72 -29.08 -2.96
C ALA A 94 2.52 -30.39 -2.98
N ASP A 95 3.58 -30.41 -3.78
CA ASP A 95 4.65 -31.43 -3.75
C ASP A 95 5.85 -30.95 -2.92
N TYR A 96 6.02 -29.63 -2.84
CA TYR A 96 7.05 -28.97 -2.02
C TYR A 96 6.45 -27.80 -1.26
N VAL A 97 6.93 -27.61 -0.03
CA VAL A 97 6.57 -26.47 0.81
C VAL A 97 7.85 -25.74 1.22
N ILE A 98 7.91 -24.44 0.97
CA ILE A 98 9.04 -23.58 1.39
C ILE A 98 8.56 -22.63 2.49
N LEU A 99 9.26 -22.64 3.63
CA LEU A 99 8.95 -21.81 4.80
C LEU A 99 10.03 -20.76 5.02
N GLY A 100 9.66 -19.47 5.06
CA GLY A 100 10.56 -18.36 5.36
C GLY A 100 10.06 -17.52 6.55
N PHE A 101 10.53 -17.85 7.75
CA PHE A 101 10.16 -17.22 9.03
C PHE A 101 11.39 -17.00 9.91
N GLY A 102 11.21 -16.39 11.09
CA GLY A 102 12.24 -16.25 12.13
C GLY A 102 12.81 -14.83 12.25
N LEU A 103 12.70 -14.00 11.21
CA LEU A 103 13.23 -12.63 11.26
C LEU A 103 12.46 -11.78 12.28
N TYR A 104 11.12 -11.77 12.20
CA TYR A 104 10.31 -10.93 13.08
C TYR A 104 10.17 -11.52 14.49
N GLU A 105 10.14 -12.84 14.60
CA GLU A 105 10.17 -13.52 15.88
C GLU A 105 11.45 -13.18 16.67
N SER A 106 12.58 -12.96 15.98
CA SER A 106 13.86 -12.60 16.59
C SER A 106 13.90 -11.22 17.28
N PHE A 107 12.90 -10.36 17.07
CA PHE A 107 12.78 -9.10 17.84
C PHE A 107 12.41 -9.34 19.31
N SER A 108 11.92 -10.54 19.65
CA SER A 108 11.72 -10.96 21.04
C SER A 108 13.03 -11.27 21.78
N GLY A 109 14.18 -11.18 21.11
CA GLY A 109 15.49 -11.43 21.72
C GLY A 109 15.64 -12.85 22.26
N SER A 110 16.52 -13.05 23.24
CA SER A 110 16.78 -14.37 23.82
C SER A 110 15.60 -14.95 24.61
N SER A 111 14.73 -14.13 25.18
CA SER A 111 13.56 -14.59 25.94
C SER A 111 12.51 -15.26 25.05
N GLY A 112 12.41 -14.89 23.77
CA GLY A 112 11.47 -15.48 22.81
C GLY A 112 11.87 -16.86 22.26
N ILE A 113 13.12 -17.30 22.45
CA ILE A 113 13.65 -18.48 21.75
C ILE A 113 12.90 -19.79 22.09
N LYS A 114 12.46 -19.94 23.34
CA LYS A 114 11.71 -21.12 23.78
C LYS A 114 10.37 -21.20 23.05
N LYS A 115 9.60 -20.11 23.09
CA LYS A 115 8.31 -19.98 22.41
C LYS A 115 8.47 -20.17 20.90
N PHE A 116 9.50 -19.60 20.29
CA PHE A 116 9.77 -19.75 18.86
C PHE A 116 9.99 -21.22 18.46
N LYS A 117 10.73 -22.00 19.26
CA LYS A 117 10.91 -23.45 19.00
C LYS A 117 9.59 -24.22 19.11
N GLU A 118 8.73 -23.87 20.06
CA GLU A 118 7.40 -24.46 20.22
C GLU A 118 6.50 -24.12 19.01
N ASP A 119 6.44 -22.85 18.64
CA ASP A 119 5.65 -22.36 17.49
C ASP A 119 6.15 -22.97 16.17
N LEU A 120 7.47 -23.09 15.96
CA LEU A 120 8.04 -23.73 14.76
C LEU A 120 7.67 -25.21 14.67
N ASN A 121 7.80 -25.98 15.76
CA ASN A 121 7.40 -27.38 15.75
C ASN A 121 5.89 -27.53 15.53
N GLY A 122 5.07 -26.70 16.18
CA GLY A 122 3.62 -26.69 15.99
C GLY A 122 3.24 -26.39 14.54
N TYR A 123 3.89 -25.39 13.93
CA TYR A 123 3.64 -25.02 12.54
C TYR A 123 4.12 -26.10 11.55
N LEU A 124 5.25 -26.75 11.80
CA LEU A 124 5.71 -27.88 11.00
C LEU A 124 4.73 -29.06 11.05
N ASN A 125 4.20 -29.39 12.23
CA ASN A 125 3.12 -30.38 12.35
C ASN A 125 1.86 -29.95 11.57
N GLU A 126 1.51 -28.66 11.58
CA GLU A 126 0.41 -28.11 10.77
C GLU A 126 0.67 -28.28 9.27
N MET A 127 1.89 -27.99 8.80
CA MET A 127 2.29 -28.14 7.40
C MET A 127 2.26 -29.60 6.96
N GLU A 128 2.80 -30.53 7.74
CA GLU A 128 2.76 -31.97 7.45
C GLU A 128 1.33 -32.50 7.38
N ARG A 129 0.43 -32.01 8.25
CA ARG A 129 -0.97 -32.41 8.20
C ARG A 129 -1.69 -31.85 6.98
N ARG A 130 -1.39 -30.59 6.62
CA ARG A 130 -2.03 -29.87 5.50
C ARG A 130 -1.51 -30.37 4.14
N HIS A 131 -0.24 -30.72 4.07
CA HIS A 131 0.50 -31.10 2.87
C HIS A 131 1.18 -32.45 3.08
N ARG A 132 0.38 -33.52 3.24
CA ARG A 132 0.82 -34.83 3.73
C ARG A 132 2.00 -35.46 2.99
N GLU A 133 2.12 -35.20 1.70
CA GLU A 133 3.14 -35.82 0.84
C GLU A 133 4.21 -34.80 0.41
N ALA A 134 4.06 -33.53 0.79
CA ALA A 134 4.97 -32.48 0.36
C ALA A 134 6.29 -32.53 1.12
N LYS A 135 7.39 -32.31 0.41
CA LYS A 135 8.72 -32.13 1.02
C LYS A 135 8.84 -30.71 1.55
N ILE A 136 9.21 -30.57 2.83
CA ILE A 136 9.36 -29.26 3.48
C ILE A 136 10.81 -28.78 3.41
N ILE A 137 10.98 -27.54 2.97
CA ILE A 137 12.22 -26.78 2.92
C ILE A 137 12.07 -25.57 3.84
N ILE A 138 13.06 -25.34 4.70
CA ILE A 138 13.10 -24.20 5.61
C ILE A 138 14.22 -23.27 5.17
N LEU A 139 13.88 -22.00 4.99
CA LEU A 139 14.84 -20.91 4.76
C LEU A 139 15.09 -20.21 6.10
N SER A 140 16.36 -20.02 6.47
CA SER A 140 16.68 -19.15 7.61
C SER A 140 16.42 -17.68 7.26
N PRO A 141 16.24 -16.80 8.26
CA PRO A 141 16.26 -15.36 8.06
C PRO A 141 17.56 -14.89 7.41
N ILE A 142 17.51 -13.77 6.70
CA ILE A 142 18.74 -13.06 6.28
C ILE A 142 19.34 -12.30 7.47
N ALA A 143 20.63 -11.96 7.35
CA ALA A 143 21.27 -11.02 8.26
C ALA A 143 20.77 -9.58 8.05
N THR A 144 20.99 -8.75 9.07
CA THR A 144 20.84 -7.29 9.02
C THR A 144 22.11 -6.65 8.45
N GLU A 145 21.98 -5.89 7.37
CA GLU A 145 23.07 -5.16 6.73
C GLU A 145 23.40 -3.85 7.48
N ASN A 146 24.68 -3.53 7.63
CA ASN A 146 25.11 -2.26 8.21
C ASN A 146 25.15 -1.15 7.15
N LEU A 147 24.05 -0.42 6.99
CA LEU A 147 23.97 0.70 6.06
C LEU A 147 24.62 2.00 6.58
N LYS A 148 25.23 1.99 7.79
CA LYS A 148 25.83 3.16 8.46
C LYS A 148 24.87 4.36 8.58
N HIS A 149 23.57 4.11 8.52
CA HIS A 149 22.54 5.13 8.65
C HIS A 149 22.29 5.42 10.15
N PRO A 150 22.27 6.70 10.59
CA PRO A 150 22.22 7.07 12.01
C PRO A 150 20.95 6.62 12.72
N HIS A 151 19.89 6.34 11.97
CA HIS A 151 18.59 5.91 12.48
C HIS A 151 18.21 4.49 12.05
N PHE A 152 19.14 3.66 11.57
CA PHE A 152 18.84 2.24 11.29
C PHE A 152 19.34 1.34 12.42
N PRO A 153 18.80 0.11 12.53
CA PRO A 153 19.13 -0.80 13.63
C PRO A 153 20.62 -1.12 13.73
N ASP A 154 21.11 -1.33 14.95
CA ASP A 154 22.45 -1.87 15.18
C ASP A 154 22.55 -3.31 14.64
N SER A 155 23.16 -3.43 13.47
CA SER A 155 23.39 -4.70 12.78
C SER A 155 24.13 -5.74 13.64
N LYS A 156 25.09 -5.36 14.49
CA LYS A 156 25.83 -6.31 15.33
C LYS A 156 24.91 -6.95 16.37
N LYS A 157 24.12 -6.12 17.06
CA LYS A 157 23.13 -6.59 18.02
C LYS A 157 22.08 -7.45 17.35
N ARG A 158 21.47 -6.96 16.26
CA ARG A 158 20.43 -7.69 15.53
C ARG A 158 20.92 -9.01 14.96
N ASN A 159 22.12 -9.05 14.39
CA ASN A 159 22.70 -10.29 13.86
C ASN A 159 22.97 -11.34 14.95
N LYS A 160 23.34 -10.92 16.17
CA LYS A 160 23.45 -11.86 17.31
C LYS A 160 22.10 -12.47 17.68
N GLU A 161 21.04 -11.67 17.68
CA GLU A 161 19.68 -12.11 17.99
C GLU A 161 19.16 -13.04 16.88
N ILE A 162 19.26 -12.64 15.61
CA ILE A 162 18.83 -13.46 14.45
C ILE A 162 19.57 -14.80 14.42
N LYS A 163 20.89 -14.80 14.66
CA LYS A 163 21.69 -16.04 14.69
C LYS A 163 21.14 -17.07 15.67
N ALA A 164 20.68 -16.65 16.86
CA ALA A 164 20.11 -17.58 17.83
C ALA A 164 18.82 -18.27 17.31
N TYR A 165 18.00 -17.55 16.55
CA TYR A 165 16.79 -18.09 15.92
C TYR A 165 17.14 -18.98 14.74
N THR A 166 18.10 -18.58 13.90
CA THR A 166 18.67 -19.42 12.83
C THR A 166 19.20 -20.75 13.37
N ASP A 167 19.93 -20.73 14.49
CA ASP A 167 20.46 -21.95 15.13
C ASP A 167 19.35 -22.85 15.65
N ALA A 168 18.29 -22.27 16.22
CA ALA A 168 17.11 -23.02 16.64
C ALA A 168 16.39 -23.68 15.44
N MET A 169 16.23 -22.96 14.33
CA MET A 169 15.64 -23.49 13.10
C MET A 169 16.49 -24.64 12.53
N SER A 170 17.80 -24.43 12.42
CA SER A 170 18.75 -25.44 11.93
C SER A 170 18.72 -26.72 12.77
N SER A 171 18.69 -26.55 14.11
CA SER A 171 18.61 -27.68 15.05
C SER A 171 17.30 -28.48 14.87
N ILE A 172 16.15 -27.79 14.78
CA ILE A 172 14.85 -28.43 14.58
C ILE A 172 14.77 -29.10 13.21
N ALA A 173 15.26 -28.45 12.16
CA ALA A 173 15.29 -29.02 10.81
C ALA A 173 16.15 -30.29 10.77
N THR A 174 17.32 -30.29 11.42
CA THR A 174 18.20 -31.46 11.54
C THR A 174 17.49 -32.60 12.27
N LEU A 175 16.88 -32.32 13.43
CA LEU A 175 16.14 -33.32 14.21
C LEU A 175 14.98 -33.94 13.42
N ARG A 176 14.27 -33.12 12.64
CA ARG A 176 13.12 -33.56 11.82
C ARG A 176 13.54 -34.00 10.41
N LYS A 177 14.85 -34.05 10.10
CA LYS A 177 15.43 -34.42 8.80
C LYS A 177 14.87 -33.59 7.62
N LEU A 178 14.56 -32.32 7.87
CA LEU A 178 14.07 -31.38 6.87
C LEU A 178 15.23 -30.69 6.15
N HIS A 179 15.00 -30.25 4.91
CA HIS A 179 16.00 -29.49 4.17
C HIS A 179 16.06 -28.05 4.71
N PHE A 180 17.24 -27.63 5.17
CA PHE A 180 17.48 -26.30 5.71
C PHE A 180 18.48 -25.54 4.85
N ILE A 181 18.09 -24.34 4.41
CA ILE A 181 18.94 -23.43 3.62
C ILE A 181 19.28 -22.24 4.49
N ASP A 182 20.57 -22.12 4.84
CA ASP A 182 21.05 -20.99 5.64
C ASP A 182 21.32 -19.76 4.76
N LEU A 183 20.45 -18.77 4.89
CA LEU A 183 20.58 -17.44 4.29
C LEU A 183 21.27 -16.44 5.21
N PHE A 184 21.27 -16.66 6.53
CA PHE A 184 21.84 -15.74 7.51
C PHE A 184 23.35 -15.60 7.33
N GLU A 185 24.10 -16.71 7.47
CA GLU A 185 25.57 -16.66 7.34
C GLU A 185 25.97 -16.25 5.93
N PHE A 186 25.23 -16.72 4.91
CA PHE A 186 25.47 -16.31 3.53
C PHE A 186 25.34 -14.80 3.36
N THR A 187 24.19 -14.21 3.67
CA THR A 187 23.97 -12.76 3.48
C THR A 187 24.90 -11.92 4.34
N LYS A 188 25.21 -12.34 5.57
CA LYS A 188 26.20 -11.69 6.43
C LYS A 188 27.57 -11.59 5.74
N THR A 189 28.07 -12.69 5.18
CA THR A 189 29.32 -12.68 4.39
C THR A 189 29.19 -11.78 3.17
N GLN A 190 28.05 -11.82 2.47
CA GLN A 190 27.85 -11.01 1.26
C GLN A 190 27.87 -9.50 1.56
N TYR A 191 27.31 -9.07 2.69
CA TYR A 191 27.34 -7.66 3.10
C TYR A 191 28.75 -7.15 3.43
N ASP A 192 29.66 -8.02 3.88
CA ASP A 192 31.04 -7.64 4.18
C ASP A 192 31.89 -7.44 2.90
N ILE A 193 31.52 -8.10 1.80
CA ILE A 193 32.30 -8.11 0.55
C ILE A 193 31.68 -7.28 -0.58
N HIS A 194 30.36 -7.05 -0.57
CA HIS A 194 29.70 -6.25 -1.59
C HIS A 194 29.94 -4.75 -1.37
N LYS A 195 30.23 -4.04 -2.47
CA LYS A 195 30.46 -2.59 -2.45
C LYS A 195 29.17 -1.78 -2.32
N ASN A 196 28.11 -2.24 -2.99
CA ASN A 196 26.80 -1.61 -2.99
C ASN A 196 25.91 -2.29 -1.96
N SER A 197 24.96 -1.53 -1.40
CA SER A 197 24.00 -2.11 -0.47
C SER A 197 23.13 -3.17 -1.16
N LEU A 198 22.78 -4.21 -0.39
CA LEU A 198 21.88 -5.28 -0.84
C LEU A 198 20.48 -5.15 -0.21
N THR A 199 20.31 -4.23 0.73
CA THR A 199 19.04 -3.89 1.38
C THR A 199 18.72 -2.40 1.24
N ASP A 200 17.43 -2.07 1.34
CA ASP A 200 16.94 -0.69 1.35
C ASP A 200 16.95 -0.07 2.76
N ASN A 201 16.75 -0.90 3.79
CA ASN A 201 16.60 -0.46 5.18
C ASN A 201 17.15 -1.49 6.18
N SER A 202 18.30 -2.08 5.83
CA SER A 202 19.03 -3.10 6.60
C SER A 202 18.40 -4.49 6.66
N ILE A 203 17.08 -4.63 6.48
CA ILE A 203 16.40 -5.94 6.57
C ILE A 203 15.54 -6.30 5.35
N HIS A 204 15.16 -5.34 4.51
CA HIS A 204 14.44 -5.62 3.27
C HIS A 204 15.41 -5.54 2.10
N LEU A 205 15.55 -6.65 1.37
CA LEU A 205 16.42 -6.73 0.20
C LEU A 205 15.95 -5.75 -0.90
N ASN A 206 16.91 -5.10 -1.55
CA ASN A 206 16.67 -4.43 -2.82
C ASN A 206 16.75 -5.46 -3.97
N SER A 207 16.60 -5.03 -5.23
CA SER A 207 16.59 -5.95 -6.37
C SER A 207 17.87 -6.80 -6.48
N ASN A 208 19.04 -6.20 -6.24
CA ASN A 208 20.33 -6.93 -6.26
C ASN A 208 20.41 -7.95 -5.13
N GLY A 209 19.97 -7.58 -3.92
CA GLY A 209 19.88 -8.49 -2.79
C GLY A 209 18.95 -9.67 -3.06
N HIS A 210 17.81 -9.42 -3.71
CA HIS A 210 16.87 -10.47 -4.09
C HIS A 210 17.45 -11.43 -5.15
N GLU A 211 18.15 -10.92 -6.17
CA GLU A 211 18.83 -11.76 -7.17
C GLU A 211 19.90 -12.66 -6.51
N LEU A 212 20.71 -12.09 -5.63
CA LEU A 212 21.76 -12.80 -4.91
C LEU A 212 21.20 -13.88 -3.96
N VAL A 213 20.16 -13.57 -3.19
CA VAL A 213 19.52 -14.55 -2.30
C VAL A 213 18.78 -15.62 -3.10
N ALA A 214 18.10 -15.26 -4.18
CA ALA A 214 17.46 -16.22 -5.08
C ALA A 214 18.48 -17.20 -5.67
N ASN A 215 19.66 -16.72 -6.07
CA ASN A 215 20.75 -17.56 -6.56
C ASN A 215 21.23 -18.56 -5.49
N LYS A 216 21.41 -18.12 -4.24
CA LYS A 216 21.77 -19.00 -3.12
C LYS A 216 20.73 -20.09 -2.86
N ILE A 217 19.45 -19.75 -2.86
CA ILE A 217 18.36 -20.72 -2.67
C ILE A 217 18.35 -21.72 -3.83
N SER A 218 18.42 -21.23 -5.07
CA SER A 218 18.41 -22.05 -6.28
C SER A 218 19.58 -23.03 -6.31
N ARG A 219 20.81 -22.58 -6.01
CA ARG A 219 21.99 -23.45 -5.88
C ARG A 219 21.85 -24.51 -4.80
N SER A 220 21.15 -24.21 -3.71
CA SER A 220 20.93 -25.19 -2.65
C SER A 220 19.90 -26.27 -3.04
N ILE A 221 19.00 -25.95 -3.97
CA ILE A 221 17.95 -26.86 -4.49
C ILE A 221 18.43 -27.66 -5.70
N LEU A 222 18.99 -26.97 -6.71
CA LEU A 222 19.41 -27.50 -8.01
C LEU A 222 20.89 -27.91 -8.06
N GLY A 223 21.71 -27.34 -7.18
CA GLY A 223 23.17 -27.48 -7.18
C GLY A 223 23.90 -26.53 -8.12
N ASP A 224 25.17 -26.28 -7.81
CA ASP A 224 25.98 -25.22 -8.44
C ASP A 224 26.11 -25.35 -9.95
N GLN A 225 26.52 -26.52 -10.44
CA GLN A 225 26.76 -26.75 -11.87
C GLN A 225 25.56 -26.35 -12.74
N ILE A 226 24.33 -26.71 -12.34
CA ILE A 226 23.12 -26.37 -13.11
C ILE A 226 22.94 -24.85 -13.15
N CYS A 227 23.17 -24.17 -12.02
CA CYS A 227 23.01 -22.71 -11.94
C CYS A 227 24.11 -21.97 -12.72
N ASP A 228 25.32 -22.53 -12.79
CA ASP A 228 26.45 -21.94 -13.52
C ASP A 228 26.24 -21.97 -15.05
N GLU A 229 25.45 -22.92 -15.55
CA GLU A 229 25.11 -23.07 -16.97
C GLU A 229 23.97 -22.13 -17.42
N LEU A 230 23.24 -21.50 -16.49
CA LEU A 230 22.12 -20.62 -16.82
C LEU A 230 22.58 -19.22 -17.23
N ASN A 231 21.89 -18.65 -18.22
CA ASN A 231 22.12 -17.28 -18.66
C ASN A 231 21.41 -16.27 -17.73
N ASN A 232 22.18 -15.37 -17.12
CA ASN A 232 21.66 -14.36 -16.18
C ASN A 232 20.69 -13.36 -16.82
N ASP A 233 20.94 -12.94 -18.07
CA ASP A 233 20.02 -12.04 -18.79
C ASP A 233 18.69 -12.73 -19.07
N ARG A 234 18.72 -14.03 -19.37
CA ARG A 234 17.51 -14.83 -19.52
C ARG A 234 16.76 -14.99 -18.20
N ILE A 235 17.46 -15.22 -17.09
CA ILE A 235 16.85 -15.22 -15.75
C ILE A 235 16.15 -13.88 -15.50
N ARG A 236 16.80 -12.76 -15.80
CA ARG A 236 16.22 -11.41 -15.64
C ARG A 236 14.99 -11.19 -16.53
N SER A 237 14.99 -11.68 -17.78
CA SER A 237 13.83 -11.58 -18.67
C SER A 237 12.64 -12.41 -18.14
N VAL A 238 12.86 -13.69 -17.82
CA VAL A 238 11.81 -14.58 -17.26
C VAL A 238 11.31 -14.10 -15.89
N ALA A 239 12.18 -13.51 -15.07
CA ALA A 239 11.80 -12.96 -13.77
C ALA A 239 10.75 -11.84 -13.88
N LYS A 240 10.70 -11.08 -14.97
CA LYS A 240 9.63 -10.09 -15.22
C LYS A 240 8.26 -10.77 -15.42
N ALA A 241 8.21 -11.87 -16.18
CA ALA A 241 7.00 -12.66 -16.38
C ALA A 241 6.53 -13.30 -15.06
N VAL A 242 7.47 -13.83 -14.26
CA VAL A 242 7.20 -14.32 -12.90
C VAL A 242 6.66 -13.20 -12.01
N SER A 243 7.28 -12.01 -12.04
CA SER A 243 6.85 -10.86 -11.25
C SER A 243 5.38 -10.52 -11.53
N ARG A 244 4.97 -10.47 -12.81
CA ARG A 244 3.57 -10.27 -13.19
C ARG A 244 2.67 -11.37 -12.62
N LYS A 245 3.04 -12.65 -12.77
CA LYS A 245 2.29 -13.77 -12.17
C LYS A 245 2.15 -13.63 -10.66
N SER A 246 3.23 -13.30 -9.96
CA SER A 246 3.27 -13.20 -8.50
C SER A 246 2.28 -12.15 -7.98
N LYS A 247 2.05 -11.07 -8.74
CA LYS A 247 1.01 -10.06 -8.46
C LYS A 247 -0.38 -10.70 -8.51
N HIS A 248 -0.68 -11.50 -9.53
CA HIS A 248 -1.96 -12.21 -9.64
C HIS A 248 -2.17 -13.24 -8.52
N VAL A 249 -1.11 -13.97 -8.14
CA VAL A 249 -1.15 -14.90 -7.00
C VAL A 249 -1.40 -14.15 -5.69
N SER A 250 -0.69 -13.05 -5.42
CA SER A 250 -0.90 -12.22 -4.23
C SER A 250 -2.33 -11.65 -4.20
N ASN A 251 -2.85 -11.19 -5.35
CA ASN A 251 -4.20 -10.65 -5.46
C ASN A 251 -5.28 -11.70 -5.20
N VAL A 252 -5.12 -12.96 -5.63
CA VAL A 252 -6.13 -13.97 -5.30
C VAL A 252 -6.05 -14.40 -3.83
N VAL A 253 -4.86 -14.40 -3.23
CA VAL A 253 -4.66 -14.71 -1.81
C VAL A 253 -5.25 -13.63 -0.89
N ARG A 254 -5.14 -12.37 -1.30
CA ARG A 254 -5.67 -11.22 -0.57
C ARG A 254 -6.30 -10.24 -1.57
N PRO A 255 -7.51 -10.54 -2.06
CA PRO A 255 -8.18 -9.67 -3.01
C PRO A 255 -8.61 -8.36 -2.34
N VAL A 256 -8.47 -7.25 -3.07
CA VAL A 256 -9.06 -5.96 -2.65
C VAL A 256 -10.55 -6.15 -2.44
N ASN A 257 -11.13 -5.58 -1.39
CA ASN A 257 -12.51 -5.84 -0.96
C ASN A 257 -12.75 -7.29 -0.50
N THR A 258 -11.77 -7.92 0.15
CA THR A 258 -11.92 -9.23 0.81
C THR A 258 -13.20 -9.33 1.65
N VAL A 259 -13.63 -8.23 2.28
CA VAL A 259 -14.86 -8.19 3.09
C VAL A 259 -16.11 -8.60 2.30
N LEU A 260 -16.14 -8.32 0.98
CA LEU A 260 -17.25 -8.58 0.08
C LEU A 260 -17.15 -9.94 -0.62
N TYR A 261 -15.96 -10.55 -0.69
CA TYR A 261 -15.79 -11.89 -1.24
C TYR A 261 -16.12 -12.97 -0.23
N PHE A 262 -15.42 -12.96 0.90
CA PHE A 262 -15.54 -13.99 1.92
C PHE A 262 -15.56 -13.45 3.35
N GLY A 263 -15.48 -12.14 3.57
CA GLY A 263 -15.61 -11.56 4.91
C GLY A 263 -17.04 -11.44 5.43
N VAL A 264 -17.24 -10.54 6.40
CA VAL A 264 -18.54 -10.32 7.07
C VAL A 264 -19.65 -9.83 6.15
N ARG A 265 -19.28 -9.22 5.01
CA ARG A 265 -20.20 -8.76 3.95
C ARG A 265 -20.11 -9.65 2.71
N GLY A 266 -19.63 -10.88 2.86
CA GLY A 266 -19.38 -11.81 1.76
C GLY A 266 -20.61 -12.05 0.88
N ARG A 267 -20.42 -11.94 -0.44
CA ARG A 267 -21.42 -12.13 -1.47
C ARG A 267 -20.95 -13.19 -2.45
N ALA A 268 -21.67 -14.32 -2.49
CA ALA A 268 -21.27 -15.49 -3.28
C ALA A 268 -21.16 -15.19 -4.78
N ASN A 269 -22.01 -14.32 -5.34
CA ASN A 269 -21.94 -13.93 -6.74
C ASN A 269 -20.64 -13.19 -7.08
N GLU A 270 -20.15 -12.31 -6.21
CA GLU A 270 -18.89 -11.59 -6.44
C GLU A 270 -17.70 -12.55 -6.37
N TYR A 271 -17.69 -13.43 -5.38
CA TYR A 271 -16.67 -14.49 -5.27
C TYR A 271 -16.65 -15.39 -6.52
N ASN A 272 -17.82 -15.92 -6.91
CA ASN A 272 -17.92 -16.90 -7.98
C ASN A 272 -17.64 -16.30 -9.37
N ASN A 273 -17.83 -14.99 -9.56
CA ASN A 273 -17.57 -14.34 -10.84
C ASN A 273 -16.13 -13.83 -10.98
N GLU A 274 -15.52 -13.32 -9.90
CA GLU A 274 -14.21 -12.63 -9.98
C GLU A 274 -13.02 -13.50 -9.55
N ILE A 275 -13.18 -14.40 -8.56
CA ILE A 275 -12.07 -15.27 -8.12
C ILE A 275 -11.54 -16.17 -9.26
N PRO A 276 -12.38 -16.82 -10.09
CA PRO A 276 -11.89 -17.61 -11.22
C PRO A 276 -11.06 -16.81 -12.23
N ARG A 277 -11.35 -15.51 -12.40
CA ARG A 277 -10.61 -14.64 -13.34
C ARG A 277 -9.17 -14.40 -12.87
N TYR A 278 -8.93 -14.29 -11.57
CA TYR A 278 -7.54 -14.27 -11.06
C TYR A 278 -6.80 -15.57 -11.38
N HIS A 279 -7.45 -16.73 -11.25
CA HIS A 279 -6.85 -18.02 -11.63
C HIS A 279 -6.56 -18.12 -13.12
N GLU A 280 -7.41 -17.56 -13.98
CA GLU A 280 -7.15 -17.47 -15.42
C GLU A 280 -5.91 -16.62 -15.73
N LEU A 281 -5.75 -15.46 -15.07
CA LEU A 281 -4.56 -14.62 -15.20
C LEU A 281 -3.28 -15.33 -14.74
N ILE A 282 -3.36 -16.11 -13.65
CA ILE A 282 -2.25 -16.96 -13.17
C ILE A 282 -1.91 -17.99 -14.24
N LYS A 283 -2.90 -18.71 -14.79
CA LYS A 283 -2.69 -19.74 -15.83
C LYS A 283 -2.07 -19.16 -17.10
N LYS A 284 -2.56 -18.02 -17.59
CA LYS A 284 -1.98 -17.31 -18.75
C LYS A 284 -0.54 -16.90 -18.49
N SER A 285 -0.23 -16.45 -17.27
CA SER A 285 1.13 -16.08 -16.88
C SER A 285 2.06 -17.29 -16.78
N ASP A 286 1.61 -18.40 -16.18
CA ASP A 286 2.37 -19.65 -16.15
C ASP A 286 2.67 -20.15 -17.58
N SER A 287 1.66 -20.13 -18.47
CA SER A 287 1.84 -20.54 -19.87
C SER A 287 2.89 -19.69 -20.60
N LEU A 288 2.91 -18.37 -20.36
CA LEU A 288 3.96 -17.52 -20.93
C LEU A 288 5.35 -17.88 -20.36
N ILE A 289 5.46 -18.05 -19.04
CA ILE A 289 6.73 -18.41 -18.40
C ILE A 289 7.27 -19.72 -18.97
N HIS A 290 6.42 -20.74 -19.09
CA HIS A 290 6.80 -22.03 -19.67
C HIS A 290 7.20 -21.90 -21.15
N ALA A 291 6.48 -21.09 -21.94
CA ALA A 291 6.84 -20.83 -23.33
C ALA A 291 8.20 -20.12 -23.44
N MET A 292 8.45 -19.09 -22.64
CA MET A 292 9.74 -18.38 -22.58
C MET A 292 10.89 -19.32 -22.19
N VAL A 293 10.65 -20.30 -21.32
CA VAL A 293 11.68 -21.28 -20.93
C VAL A 293 12.01 -22.24 -22.08
N MET A 294 11.04 -22.57 -22.92
CA MET A 294 11.21 -23.49 -24.05
C MET A 294 11.77 -22.81 -25.30
N ASP A 295 11.50 -21.53 -25.50
CA ASP A 295 11.94 -20.76 -26.66
C ASP A 295 12.55 -19.41 -26.25
N ASN A 296 13.85 -19.26 -26.51
CA ASN A 296 14.60 -18.06 -26.21
C ASN A 296 14.18 -16.84 -27.05
N ASN A 297 13.41 -17.03 -28.14
CA ASN A 297 12.92 -15.92 -28.97
C ASN A 297 11.64 -15.28 -28.40
N ILE A 298 10.99 -15.92 -27.42
CA ILE A 298 9.82 -15.35 -26.76
C ILE A 298 10.29 -14.40 -25.65
N GLU A 299 9.92 -13.14 -25.78
CA GLU A 299 10.24 -12.09 -24.82
C GLU A 299 9.04 -11.71 -23.94
N PHE A 300 9.33 -11.13 -22.79
CA PHE A 300 8.30 -10.61 -21.89
C PHE A 300 7.65 -9.37 -22.47
N ASP A 301 6.35 -9.44 -22.72
CA ASP A 301 5.51 -8.27 -23.00
C ASP A 301 5.19 -7.53 -21.69
N PRO A 302 5.65 -6.26 -21.52
CA PRO A 302 5.37 -5.47 -20.33
C PRO A 302 3.92 -4.99 -20.22
N LEU A 303 3.11 -5.11 -21.28
CA LEU A 303 1.72 -4.71 -21.21
C LEU A 303 0.95 -5.57 -20.19
N PRO A 304 -0.02 -4.98 -19.47
CA PRO A 304 -0.87 -5.74 -18.55
C PRO A 304 -1.64 -6.83 -19.28
N LEU A 305 -1.78 -8.00 -18.66
CA LEU A 305 -2.67 -9.04 -19.17
C LEU A 305 -4.12 -8.60 -18.98
N SER A 306 -4.90 -8.70 -20.05
CA SER A 306 -6.34 -8.49 -20.03
C SER A 306 -7.12 -9.79 -20.27
N LEU A 307 -8.38 -9.78 -19.84
CA LEU A 307 -9.38 -10.79 -20.13
C LEU A 307 -10.58 -10.12 -20.82
N GLU A 308 -11.48 -10.92 -21.40
CA GLU A 308 -12.76 -10.41 -21.87
C GLU A 308 -13.48 -9.64 -20.75
N PRO A 309 -14.03 -8.43 -21.02
CA PRO A 309 -14.67 -7.62 -20.00
C PRO A 309 -15.78 -8.39 -19.27
N LEU A 310 -15.74 -8.37 -17.93
CA LEU A 310 -16.81 -8.97 -17.14
C LEU A 310 -18.10 -8.14 -17.22
N VAL A 311 -17.94 -6.82 -17.36
CA VAL A 311 -19.02 -5.85 -17.44
C VAL A 311 -18.68 -4.86 -18.54
N ASN A 312 -19.59 -4.66 -19.48
CA ASN A 312 -19.52 -3.55 -20.43
C ASN A 312 -20.28 -2.37 -19.84
N ARG A 313 -19.58 -1.26 -19.61
CA ARG A 313 -20.18 -0.02 -19.10
C ARG A 313 -20.19 1.01 -20.22
N GLU A 314 -21.38 1.51 -20.53
CA GLU A 314 -21.56 2.68 -21.39
C GLU A 314 -21.67 3.93 -20.51
N PRO A 315 -21.16 5.09 -20.95
CA PRO A 315 -21.36 6.36 -20.25
C PRO A 315 -22.83 6.63 -19.98
N ALA A 316 -23.18 6.84 -18.71
CA ALA A 316 -24.54 7.25 -18.37
C ALA A 316 -24.75 8.71 -18.76
N LYS A 317 -25.96 9.06 -19.23
CA LYS A 317 -26.33 10.47 -19.41
C LYS A 317 -26.54 11.12 -18.03
N LEU A 318 -25.46 11.69 -17.49
CA LEU A 318 -25.47 12.53 -16.31
C LEU A 318 -25.65 14.00 -16.72
N PRO A 319 -26.10 14.88 -15.81
CA PRO A 319 -26.20 16.31 -16.10
C PRO A 319 -24.82 16.86 -16.43
N SER A 320 -24.71 17.63 -17.51
CA SER A 320 -23.49 18.36 -17.90
C SER A 320 -22.98 19.28 -16.77
N PRO A 321 -21.73 19.74 -16.82
CA PRO A 321 -21.22 20.73 -15.88
C PRO A 321 -22.12 21.97 -15.79
N ASP A 322 -22.59 22.50 -16.92
CA ASP A 322 -23.50 23.65 -16.97
C ASP A 322 -24.85 23.37 -16.29
N GLU A 323 -25.44 22.19 -16.52
CA GLU A 323 -26.70 21.79 -15.89
C GLU A 323 -26.53 21.62 -14.38
N MET A 324 -25.41 21.04 -13.93
CA MET A 324 -25.11 20.94 -12.50
C MET A 324 -24.87 22.30 -11.87
N LEU A 325 -24.12 23.18 -12.52
CA LEU A 325 -23.86 24.54 -12.03
C LEU A 325 -25.15 25.31 -11.80
N ARG A 326 -26.11 25.22 -12.74
CA ARG A 326 -27.45 25.83 -12.60
C ARG A 326 -28.31 25.19 -11.51
N SER A 327 -28.00 23.96 -11.10
CA SER A 327 -28.74 23.27 -10.02
C SER A 327 -28.31 23.71 -8.62
N PHE A 328 -27.19 24.41 -8.48
CA PHE A 328 -26.64 24.76 -7.18
C PHE A 328 -27.42 25.89 -6.50
N ASN A 329 -27.64 25.72 -5.20
CA ASN A 329 -27.98 26.82 -4.30
C ASN A 329 -26.69 27.30 -3.65
N VAL A 330 -26.36 28.57 -3.85
CA VAL A 330 -25.13 29.22 -3.35
C VAL A 330 -25.53 30.26 -2.31
N ALA A 331 -24.83 30.29 -1.18
CA ALA A 331 -25.11 31.28 -0.14
C ALA A 331 -24.81 32.71 -0.62
N GLU A 332 -25.52 33.68 -0.05
CA GLU A 332 -25.25 35.11 -0.29
C GLU A 332 -23.77 35.44 0.00
N GLY A 333 -23.17 36.27 -0.85
CA GLY A 333 -21.76 36.61 -0.76
C GLY A 333 -20.82 35.60 -1.41
N TYR A 334 -21.28 34.41 -1.83
CA TYR A 334 -20.44 33.40 -2.47
C TYR A 334 -20.73 33.26 -3.97
N LYS A 335 -19.71 32.82 -4.71
CA LYS A 335 -19.80 32.43 -6.13
C LYS A 335 -19.13 31.09 -6.33
N VAL A 336 -19.68 30.30 -7.25
CA VAL A 336 -19.13 29.02 -7.69
C VAL A 336 -18.90 29.07 -9.20
N ASN A 337 -17.77 28.53 -9.64
CA ASN A 337 -17.48 28.29 -11.05
C ASN A 337 -16.95 26.87 -11.24
N LEU A 338 -17.08 26.34 -12.45
CA LEU A 338 -16.39 25.11 -12.84
C LEU A 338 -14.89 25.41 -12.92
N PHE A 339 -14.06 24.62 -12.25
CA PHE A 339 -12.61 24.69 -12.41
C PHE A 339 -12.13 23.72 -13.49
N ALA A 340 -12.63 22.49 -13.46
CA ALA A 340 -12.29 21.44 -14.42
C ALA A 340 -13.39 20.37 -14.46
N SER A 341 -13.55 19.69 -15.60
CA SER A 341 -14.46 18.54 -15.74
C SER A 341 -13.90 17.49 -16.69
N GLU A 342 -14.54 16.31 -16.68
CA GLU A 342 -14.30 15.22 -17.62
C GLU A 342 -14.44 15.63 -19.10
N GLU A 343 -15.30 16.63 -19.39
CA GLU A 343 -15.52 17.11 -20.76
C GLU A 343 -14.29 17.85 -21.32
N GLN A 344 -13.53 18.50 -20.43
CA GLN A 344 -12.31 19.22 -20.76
C GLN A 344 -11.06 18.33 -20.65
N PHE A 345 -11.01 17.50 -19.60
CA PHE A 345 -9.89 16.61 -19.29
C PHE A 345 -10.41 15.19 -19.06
N PRO A 346 -10.39 14.31 -20.09
CA PRO A 346 -10.95 12.95 -20.01
C PRO A 346 -10.35 12.05 -18.92
N GLU A 347 -9.20 12.42 -18.37
CA GLU A 347 -8.56 11.75 -17.25
C GLU A 347 -9.13 12.12 -15.87
N LEU A 348 -9.92 13.20 -15.76
CA LEU A 348 -10.57 13.63 -14.52
C LEU A 348 -11.86 12.82 -14.28
N CYS A 349 -11.69 11.57 -13.87
CA CYS A 349 -12.79 10.64 -13.60
C CYS A 349 -12.76 10.19 -12.14
N ASN A 350 -13.90 10.31 -11.45
CA ASN A 350 -14.05 9.97 -10.04
C ASN A 350 -12.91 10.53 -9.15
N PRO A 351 -12.76 11.87 -9.09
CA PRO A 351 -11.72 12.49 -8.29
C PRO A 351 -11.97 12.21 -6.79
N GLU A 352 -11.00 11.58 -6.14
CA GLU A 352 -11.11 11.08 -4.77
C GLU A 352 -10.51 12.10 -3.79
N GLN A 353 -9.18 12.20 -3.73
CA GLN A 353 -8.46 13.22 -2.97
C GLN A 353 -7.91 14.33 -3.87
N ILE A 354 -7.93 15.57 -3.34
CA ILE A 354 -7.28 16.73 -3.95
C ILE A 354 -6.31 17.42 -2.98
N ALA A 355 -5.21 17.94 -3.52
CA ALA A 355 -4.24 18.73 -2.76
C ALA A 355 -3.49 19.73 -3.65
N PHE A 356 -3.11 20.87 -3.11
CA PHE A 356 -2.27 21.86 -3.80
C PHE A 356 -0.80 21.62 -3.51
N ASP A 357 0.04 21.67 -4.54
CA ASP A 357 1.50 21.67 -4.36
C ASP A 357 2.04 23.09 -4.07
N ALA A 358 3.36 23.15 -3.86
CA ALA A 358 4.09 24.38 -3.58
C ALA A 358 4.07 25.41 -4.74
N LEU A 359 3.68 25.00 -5.95
CA LEU A 359 3.52 25.87 -7.13
C LEU A 359 2.08 26.35 -7.30
N GLY A 360 1.14 25.88 -6.47
CA GLY A 360 -0.28 26.21 -6.58
C GLY A 360 -1.02 25.38 -7.63
N ARG A 361 -0.45 24.28 -8.09
CA ARG A 361 -1.12 23.33 -9.00
C ARG A 361 -1.99 22.37 -8.20
N LEU A 362 -3.16 22.02 -8.74
CA LEU A 362 -4.08 21.10 -8.08
C LEU A 362 -3.79 19.65 -8.48
N TRP A 363 -3.31 18.85 -7.54
CA TRP A 363 -3.13 17.42 -7.73
C TRP A 363 -4.41 16.68 -7.39
N VAL A 364 -4.79 15.73 -8.23
CA VAL A 364 -6.03 14.98 -8.13
C VAL A 364 -5.74 13.48 -8.24
N VAL A 365 -6.18 12.73 -7.24
CA VAL A 365 -6.26 11.26 -7.28
C VAL A 365 -7.54 10.90 -8.02
N THR A 366 -7.44 10.12 -9.10
CA THR A 366 -8.59 9.70 -9.92
C THR A 366 -8.78 8.20 -9.77
N MET A 367 -10.02 7.75 -9.56
CA MET A 367 -10.33 6.33 -9.34
C MET A 367 -11.51 5.82 -10.18
N PRO A 368 -11.40 5.81 -11.53
CA PRO A 368 -12.37 5.13 -12.41
C PRO A 368 -12.67 3.69 -12.01
N SER A 369 -11.70 3.01 -11.40
CA SER A 369 -11.85 1.60 -11.05
C SER A 369 -12.77 1.37 -9.85
N PHE A 370 -13.20 2.43 -9.13
CA PHE A 370 -14.01 2.30 -7.93
C PHE A 370 -15.28 1.45 -8.14
N PRO A 371 -15.64 0.56 -7.19
CA PRO A 371 -15.00 0.29 -5.89
C PRO A 371 -13.80 -0.66 -5.92
N GLY A 372 -13.25 -0.99 -7.09
CA GLY A 372 -12.02 -1.75 -7.23
C GLY A 372 -11.86 -2.33 -8.64
N THR A 373 -10.63 -2.42 -9.12
CA THR A 373 -10.32 -2.95 -10.45
C THR A 373 -10.85 -4.37 -10.64
N ILE A 374 -11.62 -4.62 -11.71
CA ILE A 374 -12.09 -5.96 -12.07
C ILE A 374 -10.88 -6.82 -12.47
N PRO A 375 -10.78 -8.08 -12.02
CA PRO A 375 -9.67 -8.94 -12.43
C PRO A 375 -9.68 -9.14 -13.94
N GLY A 376 -8.60 -8.74 -14.61
CA GLY A 376 -8.45 -8.83 -16.06
C GLY A 376 -8.79 -7.55 -16.81
N ASP A 377 -9.25 -6.51 -16.12
CA ASP A 377 -9.35 -5.18 -16.71
C ASP A 377 -8.00 -4.46 -16.61
N LEU A 378 -7.75 -3.52 -17.52
CA LEU A 378 -6.57 -2.68 -17.47
C LEU A 378 -6.66 -1.70 -16.28
N PRO A 379 -5.54 -1.45 -15.56
CA PRO A 379 -5.47 -0.40 -14.56
C PRO A 379 -5.78 0.97 -15.17
N GLN A 380 -6.70 1.72 -14.59
CA GLN A 380 -7.21 2.98 -15.16
C GLN A 380 -6.98 4.21 -14.27
N ASP A 381 -6.62 3.98 -13.00
CA ASP A 381 -6.50 5.02 -12.00
C ASP A 381 -5.19 5.80 -12.16
N LYS A 382 -5.25 7.10 -11.89
CA LYS A 382 -4.16 8.04 -12.17
C LYS A 382 -4.01 9.10 -11.07
N ILE A 383 -2.84 9.70 -11.02
CA ILE A 383 -2.62 11.00 -10.40
C ILE A 383 -2.44 12.02 -11.52
N ILE A 384 -3.26 13.07 -11.50
CA ILE A 384 -3.22 14.15 -12.49
C ILE A 384 -2.95 15.48 -11.81
N ILE A 385 -2.38 16.43 -12.55
CA ILE A 385 -2.07 17.79 -12.10
C ILE A 385 -2.83 18.75 -12.99
N LEU A 386 -3.72 19.54 -12.40
CA LEU A 386 -4.51 20.58 -13.05
C LEU A 386 -3.91 21.96 -12.74
N GLU A 387 -3.75 22.77 -13.79
CA GLU A 387 -3.15 24.10 -13.70
C GLU A 387 -4.06 25.16 -14.32
N ASP A 388 -4.16 26.30 -13.64
CA ASP A 388 -4.76 27.55 -14.15
C ASP A 388 -3.59 28.49 -14.49
N THR A 389 -3.09 28.38 -15.72
CA THR A 389 -1.86 29.09 -16.13
C THR A 389 -2.12 30.57 -16.41
N ASN A 390 -3.37 30.93 -16.75
CA ASN A 390 -3.78 32.30 -17.02
C ASN A 390 -4.36 33.04 -15.77
N ARG A 391 -4.58 32.31 -14.67
CA ARG A 391 -5.12 32.77 -13.38
C ARG A 391 -6.55 33.30 -13.48
N ASP A 392 -7.40 32.74 -14.33
CA ASP A 392 -8.80 33.14 -14.48
C ASP A 392 -9.77 32.39 -13.55
N GLY A 393 -9.27 31.41 -12.80
CA GLY A 393 -10.05 30.57 -11.90
C GLY A 393 -10.57 29.28 -12.56
N GLN A 394 -10.09 28.93 -13.75
CA GLN A 394 -10.37 27.69 -14.47
C GLN A 394 -9.06 27.00 -14.86
N ALA A 395 -9.02 25.68 -14.81
CA ALA A 395 -7.87 24.95 -15.30
C ALA A 395 -7.82 25.03 -16.84
N ASP A 396 -6.63 25.24 -17.38
CA ASP A 396 -6.37 25.27 -18.83
C ASP A 396 -5.34 24.21 -19.26
N LYS A 397 -4.73 23.50 -18.30
CA LYS A 397 -3.78 22.42 -18.53
C LYS A 397 -3.98 21.27 -17.56
N SER A 398 -3.81 20.05 -18.07
CA SER A 398 -3.75 18.82 -17.29
C SER A 398 -2.52 18.00 -17.66
N THR A 399 -1.85 17.45 -16.65
CA THR A 399 -0.68 16.57 -16.80
C THR A 399 -0.91 15.28 -16.02
N ILE A 400 -0.74 14.13 -16.67
CA ILE A 400 -0.78 12.83 -15.99
C ILE A 400 0.58 12.60 -15.33
N PHE A 401 0.64 12.75 -14.00
CA PHE A 401 1.86 12.52 -13.23
C PHE A 401 2.17 11.03 -13.09
N ALA A 402 1.17 10.22 -12.76
CA ALA A 402 1.30 8.77 -12.62
C ALA A 402 0.06 8.07 -13.16
N ASP A 403 0.25 6.94 -13.84
CA ASP A 403 -0.81 6.12 -14.40
C ASP A 403 -0.67 4.64 -14.01
N ASN A 404 -1.54 3.80 -14.57
CA ASN A 404 -1.57 2.37 -14.33
C ASN A 404 -1.67 1.99 -12.83
N LEU A 405 -2.31 2.86 -12.04
CA LEU A 405 -2.56 2.63 -10.63
C LEU A 405 -3.82 1.77 -10.46
N THR A 406 -3.97 1.21 -9.27
CA THR A 406 -5.11 0.37 -8.90
C THR A 406 -5.55 0.74 -7.50
N VAL A 407 -6.70 1.39 -7.38
CA VAL A 407 -7.31 1.85 -6.13
C VAL A 407 -6.33 2.70 -5.29
N PRO A 408 -5.81 3.83 -5.82
CA PRO A 408 -5.06 4.77 -5.01
C PRO A 408 -5.99 5.51 -4.04
N ASP A 409 -5.66 5.54 -2.75
CA ASP A 409 -6.49 6.17 -1.70
C ASP A 409 -6.08 7.61 -1.36
N GLY A 410 -4.97 8.09 -1.93
CA GLY A 410 -4.44 9.41 -1.58
C GLY A 410 -2.96 9.61 -1.90
N LEU A 411 -2.52 10.84 -1.73
CA LEU A 411 -1.15 11.31 -1.86
C LEU A 411 -0.73 12.24 -0.72
N ALA A 412 0.56 12.29 -0.45
CA ALA A 412 1.20 13.24 0.45
C ALA A 412 2.49 13.76 -0.18
N PHE A 413 2.65 15.08 -0.21
CA PHE A 413 3.85 15.71 -0.76
C PHE A 413 5.07 15.44 0.12
N HIS A 414 6.19 15.20 -0.54
CA HIS A 414 7.52 15.13 0.05
C HIS A 414 8.43 16.10 -0.71
N LYS A 415 9.47 16.64 -0.07
CA LYS A 415 10.36 17.65 -0.70
C LYS A 415 11.00 17.23 -2.02
N ASP A 416 11.06 15.93 -2.30
CA ASP A 416 11.69 15.36 -3.50
C ASP A 416 10.67 14.69 -4.45
N GLY A 417 9.36 14.74 -4.17
CA GLY A 417 8.33 14.04 -4.95
C GLY A 417 7.03 13.84 -4.18
N VAL A 418 6.35 12.71 -4.42
CA VAL A 418 5.06 12.42 -3.80
C VAL A 418 5.02 11.00 -3.24
N ILE A 419 4.35 10.81 -2.11
CA ILE A 419 4.08 9.51 -1.52
C ILE A 419 2.62 9.17 -1.81
N ILE A 420 2.39 8.07 -2.50
CA ILE A 420 1.06 7.59 -2.87
C ILE A 420 0.70 6.39 -2.02
N SER A 421 -0.52 6.41 -1.48
CA SER A 421 -1.14 5.23 -0.90
C SER A 421 -1.65 4.33 -2.02
N HIS A 422 -0.85 3.31 -2.38
CA HIS A 422 -1.16 2.32 -3.42
C HIS A 422 -1.21 0.95 -2.75
N GLN A 423 -2.29 0.70 -2.01
CA GLN A 423 -2.39 -0.46 -1.13
C GLN A 423 -2.06 -1.77 -1.86
N PRO A 424 -1.37 -2.73 -1.20
CA PRO A 424 -1.03 -2.78 0.23
C PRO A 424 0.26 -2.03 0.61
N LYS A 425 0.67 -1.03 -0.19
CA LYS A 425 1.96 -0.34 -0.09
C LYS A 425 1.80 1.16 0.01
N LEU A 426 2.79 1.80 0.63
CA LEU A 426 3.09 3.20 0.34
C LEU A 426 4.25 3.25 -0.65
N VAL A 427 4.12 4.12 -1.64
CA VAL A 427 5.09 4.24 -2.73
C VAL A 427 5.51 5.69 -2.88
N PHE A 428 6.81 5.96 -2.83
CA PHE A 428 7.37 7.24 -3.23
C PHE A 428 7.57 7.27 -4.75
N MET A 429 7.08 8.33 -5.40
CA MET A 429 7.25 8.59 -6.82
C MET A 429 7.86 9.97 -7.02
N LYS A 430 8.72 10.07 -8.03
CA LYS A 430 9.44 11.29 -8.37
C LYS A 430 9.53 11.43 -9.88
N ASP A 431 9.45 12.67 -10.34
CA ASP A 431 9.87 13.14 -11.65
C ASP A 431 11.35 13.57 -11.54
N THR A 432 12.25 12.91 -12.29
CA THR A 432 13.69 13.19 -12.23
C THR A 432 14.21 14.09 -13.35
N ASP A 433 13.41 14.37 -14.38
CA ASP A 433 13.80 15.17 -15.54
C ASP A 433 12.99 16.47 -15.73
N GLY A 434 11.92 16.65 -14.97
CA GLY A 434 11.11 17.87 -14.91
C GLY A 434 9.99 17.94 -15.93
N ASP A 435 9.61 16.83 -16.58
CA ASP A 435 8.53 16.79 -17.58
C ASP A 435 7.11 16.73 -16.96
N GLY A 436 7.01 16.64 -15.63
CA GLY A 436 5.77 16.53 -14.88
C GLY A 436 5.25 15.09 -14.73
N ARG A 437 6.03 14.07 -15.09
CA ARG A 437 5.68 12.65 -15.02
C ARG A 437 6.64 11.89 -14.11
N ALA A 438 6.10 10.95 -13.34
CA ALA A 438 6.92 10.09 -12.50
C ALA A 438 7.70 9.08 -13.36
N ASP A 439 9.02 9.16 -13.31
CA ASP A 439 9.97 8.21 -13.91
C ASP A 439 10.69 7.33 -12.85
N TYR A 440 10.55 7.70 -11.58
CA TYR A 440 11.10 6.97 -10.44
C TYR A 440 10.00 6.50 -9.49
N LYS A 441 10.10 5.23 -9.05
CA LYS A 441 9.17 4.60 -8.12
C LYS A 441 9.91 3.75 -7.09
N LYS A 442 9.64 4.00 -5.79
CA LYS A 442 10.19 3.22 -4.68
C LYS A 442 9.12 2.85 -3.67
N GLU A 443 9.04 1.57 -3.32
CA GLU A 443 8.22 1.11 -2.18
C GLU A 443 8.88 1.55 -0.86
N ILE A 444 8.12 2.23 0.00
CA ILE A 444 8.64 2.72 1.30
C ILE A 444 8.06 1.95 2.50
N LEU A 445 6.85 1.40 2.34
CA LEU A 445 6.16 0.63 3.37
C LEU A 445 5.26 -0.42 2.71
N ARG A 446 5.08 -1.55 3.37
CA ARG A 446 4.15 -2.62 2.97
C ARG A 446 3.39 -3.13 4.17
N GLY A 447 2.18 -3.63 3.91
CA GLY A 447 1.39 -4.38 4.87
C GLY A 447 0.10 -3.68 5.27
N ILE A 448 -0.23 -2.59 4.57
CA ILE A 448 -1.55 -1.96 4.65
C ILE A 448 -2.57 -2.97 4.13
N ASP A 449 -3.63 -3.16 4.88
CA ASP A 449 -4.67 -4.12 4.57
C ASP A 449 -5.61 -3.58 3.47
N VAL A 450 -6.12 -4.49 2.62
CA VAL A 450 -6.94 -4.17 1.43
C VAL A 450 -8.37 -4.69 1.58
N THR A 451 -8.80 -5.02 2.81
CA THR A 451 -10.05 -5.73 3.06
C THR A 451 -11.29 -4.97 2.59
N ASP A 452 -11.27 -3.64 2.58
CA ASP A 452 -12.38 -2.80 2.15
C ASP A 452 -11.85 -1.46 1.59
N ALA A 453 -12.00 -1.22 0.28
CA ALA A 453 -11.53 -0.02 -0.42
C ALA A 453 -12.27 1.26 0.03
N HIS A 454 -13.44 1.16 0.67
CA HIS A 454 -14.07 2.32 1.31
C HIS A 454 -13.43 2.70 2.65
N HIS A 455 -12.68 1.80 3.26
CA HIS A 455 -12.16 1.87 4.62
C HIS A 455 -10.63 1.93 4.64
N GLY A 456 -10.00 2.30 3.54
CA GLY A 456 -8.57 2.19 3.35
C GLY A 456 -7.84 3.51 3.17
N GLY A 457 -6.62 3.56 3.70
CA GLY A 457 -5.45 4.14 3.04
C GLY A 457 -5.41 5.63 2.74
N MET A 458 -6.32 6.43 3.30
CA MET A 458 -6.10 7.88 3.39
C MET A 458 -4.67 8.15 3.87
N ILE A 459 -4.04 9.17 3.28
CA ILE A 459 -2.68 9.60 3.57
C ILE A 459 -2.58 11.12 3.61
N ALA A 460 -1.78 11.65 4.53
CA ALA A 460 -1.42 13.07 4.58
C ALA A 460 -0.04 13.29 5.20
N MET A 461 0.60 14.41 4.87
CA MET A 461 1.84 14.85 5.51
C MET A 461 1.51 15.71 6.73
N SER A 462 2.05 15.35 7.90
CA SER A 462 1.94 16.18 9.10
C SER A 462 2.87 17.39 9.05
N PRO A 463 2.60 18.47 9.82
CA PRO A 463 3.50 19.64 9.93
C PRO A 463 4.93 19.31 10.41
N LEU A 464 5.14 18.13 11.00
CA LEU A 464 6.45 17.66 11.46
C LEU A 464 7.19 16.80 10.43
N GLY A 465 6.63 16.61 9.23
CA GLY A 465 7.23 15.80 8.17
C GLY A 465 7.06 14.29 8.33
N HIS A 466 6.14 13.85 9.21
CA HIS A 466 5.73 12.45 9.26
C HIS A 466 4.55 12.18 8.32
N VAL A 467 4.54 10.99 7.73
CA VAL A 467 3.40 10.52 6.93
C VAL A 467 2.36 9.91 7.86
N MET A 468 1.15 10.46 7.84
CA MET A 468 -0.01 9.90 8.53
C MET A 468 -0.86 9.10 7.55
N PHE A 469 -1.31 7.93 7.95
CA PHE A 469 -2.22 7.10 7.17
C PHE A 469 -3.09 6.24 8.09
N CYS A 470 -4.19 5.69 7.59
CA CYS A 470 -5.13 4.97 8.45
C CYS A 470 -5.76 3.73 7.82
N ASP A 471 -6.23 2.87 8.71
CA ASP A 471 -7.15 1.78 8.45
C ASP A 471 -8.53 2.15 8.99
N GLY A 472 -9.60 1.67 8.36
CA GLY A 472 -10.94 1.63 8.90
C GLY A 472 -11.29 0.25 9.47
N VAL A 473 -12.56 0.02 9.79
CA VAL A 473 -13.02 -1.28 10.30
C VAL A 473 -12.84 -2.37 9.26
N PHE A 474 -12.67 -3.60 9.75
CA PHE A 474 -12.31 -4.83 9.04
C PHE A 474 -10.84 -4.97 8.67
N HIS A 475 -10.09 -3.87 8.65
CA HIS A 475 -8.67 -3.90 8.27
C HIS A 475 -7.79 -4.51 9.35
N ARG A 476 -6.74 -5.19 8.90
CA ARG A 476 -5.85 -6.02 9.70
C ARG A 476 -4.40 -5.79 9.29
N SER A 477 -3.98 -4.52 9.25
CA SER A 477 -2.65 -4.16 8.76
C SER A 477 -1.54 -4.73 9.63
N GLN A 478 -0.49 -5.21 8.97
CA GLN A 478 0.71 -5.72 9.61
C GLN A 478 1.92 -5.08 8.93
N LEU A 479 2.47 -4.03 9.53
CA LEU A 479 3.42 -3.13 8.92
C LEU A 479 4.84 -3.51 9.33
N GLU A 480 5.58 -4.04 8.38
CA GLU A 480 6.94 -4.53 8.58
C GLU A 480 7.97 -3.39 8.53
N THR A 481 8.73 -3.21 9.62
CA THR A 481 9.75 -2.18 9.74
C THR A 481 11.10 -2.78 10.16
N PRO A 482 12.23 -2.07 9.96
CA PRO A 482 13.53 -2.47 10.53
C PRO A 482 13.54 -2.68 12.05
N TYR A 483 12.50 -2.21 12.73
CA TYR A 483 12.34 -2.24 14.18
C TYR A 483 11.32 -3.27 14.68
N GLY A 484 10.75 -4.06 13.79
CA GLY A 484 9.72 -5.05 14.09
C GLY A 484 8.42 -4.77 13.36
N ILE A 485 7.36 -5.48 13.75
CA ILE A 485 6.04 -5.35 13.12
C ILE A 485 5.16 -4.42 13.95
N THR A 486 4.62 -3.38 13.30
CA THR A 486 3.53 -2.58 13.86
C THR A 486 2.21 -3.10 13.31
N ARG A 487 1.34 -3.62 14.18
CA ARG A 487 0.04 -4.16 13.80
C ARG A 487 -1.08 -3.22 14.20
N GLY A 488 -2.08 -3.06 13.35
CA GLY A 488 -3.33 -2.41 13.73
C GLY A 488 -4.54 -3.21 13.27
N ILE A 489 -5.63 -2.97 13.97
CA ILE A 489 -6.88 -3.71 13.86
C ILE A 489 -7.98 -2.69 13.85
N ASP A 490 -8.84 -2.72 12.84
CA ASP A 490 -9.91 -1.75 12.70
C ASP A 490 -9.37 -0.30 12.75
N ALA A 491 -10.24 0.69 12.93
CA ALA A 491 -9.99 2.14 12.80
C ALA A 491 -8.72 2.67 13.51
N THR A 492 -7.56 2.46 12.89
CA THR A 492 -6.22 2.73 13.46
C THR A 492 -5.54 3.75 12.56
N THR A 493 -5.10 4.85 13.16
CA THR A 493 -4.26 5.84 12.46
C THR A 493 -2.80 5.64 12.86
N TYR A 494 -1.93 5.66 11.87
CA TYR A 494 -0.50 5.43 11.99
C TYR A 494 0.28 6.69 11.68
N ARG A 495 1.50 6.73 12.21
CA ARG A 495 2.50 7.74 11.87
C ARG A 495 3.80 7.06 11.45
N LEU A 496 4.21 7.27 10.21
CA LEU A 496 5.48 6.82 9.65
C LEU A 496 6.52 7.95 9.72
N ASP A 497 7.62 7.70 10.42
CA ASP A 497 8.81 8.56 10.40
C ASP A 497 9.73 8.13 9.25
N LEU A 498 9.75 8.90 8.16
CA LEU A 498 10.55 8.62 6.97
C LEU A 498 12.06 8.58 7.24
N ARG A 499 12.54 9.30 8.26
CA ARG A 499 13.98 9.33 8.59
C ARG A 499 14.41 8.06 9.32
N LYS A 500 13.52 7.50 10.15
CA LYS A 500 13.82 6.30 10.95
C LYS A 500 13.32 5.02 10.29
N GLY A 501 12.31 5.10 9.44
CA GLY A 501 11.58 3.93 8.93
C GLY A 501 10.72 3.25 10.01
N THR A 502 10.36 3.97 11.08
CA THR A 502 9.49 3.47 12.16
C THR A 502 8.04 3.83 11.89
N VAL A 503 7.13 2.92 12.21
CA VAL A 503 5.69 3.17 12.20
C VAL A 503 5.16 3.05 13.62
N GLU A 504 4.47 4.08 14.09
CA GLU A 504 3.78 4.09 15.37
C GLU A 504 2.26 4.09 15.15
N ARG A 505 1.51 3.45 16.05
CA ARG A 505 0.06 3.66 16.14
C ARG A 505 -0.14 4.99 16.86
N GLU A 506 -0.60 5.99 16.13
CA GLU A 506 -0.84 7.32 16.70
C GLU A 506 -2.06 7.27 17.62
N TYR A 507 -3.17 6.73 17.12
CA TYR A 507 -4.38 6.45 17.90
C TYR A 507 -5.28 5.44 17.19
N GLN A 508 -6.25 4.92 17.94
CA GLN A 508 -7.24 3.96 17.48
C GLN A 508 -8.61 4.36 18.03
N THR A 509 -9.64 4.33 17.20
CA THR A 509 -11.00 4.73 17.58
C THR A 509 -12.01 3.61 17.32
N LEU A 510 -13.24 3.76 17.83
CA LEU A 510 -14.38 2.91 17.44
C LEU A 510 -15.14 3.46 16.23
N THR A 511 -14.73 4.62 15.70
CA THR A 511 -15.42 5.25 14.59
C THR A 511 -14.97 4.58 13.30
N PRO A 512 -15.88 4.03 12.48
CA PRO A 512 -15.52 2.92 11.62
C PRO A 512 -14.62 3.28 10.43
N ASN A 513 -14.63 4.52 9.96
CA ASN A 513 -14.19 4.81 8.60
C ASN A 513 -13.41 6.13 8.50
N PRO A 514 -12.12 6.20 8.90
CA PRO A 514 -11.32 7.43 8.84
C PRO A 514 -10.90 7.78 7.41
N TRP A 515 -11.16 9.01 6.95
CA TRP A 515 -11.02 9.40 5.52
C TRP A 515 -10.15 10.62 5.27
N LYS A 516 -10.16 11.65 6.12
CA LYS A 516 -9.38 12.89 5.86
C LYS A 516 -8.75 13.38 7.14
N ILE A 517 -7.52 13.87 7.06
CA ILE A 517 -6.79 14.51 8.14
C ILE A 517 -6.47 15.94 7.71
N THR A 518 -6.64 16.89 8.63
CA THR A 518 -6.30 18.29 8.43
C THR A 518 -5.79 18.91 9.73
N TRP A 519 -5.05 20.00 9.62
CA TRP A 519 -4.42 20.68 10.75
C TRP A 519 -4.75 22.16 10.76
N ASP A 520 -4.91 22.71 11.96
CA ASP A 520 -4.88 24.16 12.13
C ASP A 520 -3.45 24.70 12.19
N ARG A 521 -3.32 26.03 12.23
CA ARG A 521 -2.04 26.76 12.30
C ARG A 521 -1.19 26.36 13.50
N TRP A 522 -1.80 25.87 14.56
CA TRP A 522 -1.13 25.48 15.80
C TRP A 522 -0.75 24.00 15.81
N GLY A 523 -1.06 23.27 14.74
CA GLY A 523 -0.83 21.84 14.62
C GLY A 523 -1.90 21.00 15.30
N ASN A 524 -3.07 21.56 15.62
CA ASN A 524 -4.19 20.75 16.12
C ASN A 524 -4.69 19.82 15.03
N LEU A 525 -4.79 18.53 15.36
CA LEU A 525 -5.11 17.47 14.43
C LEU A 525 -6.63 17.20 14.42
N PHE A 526 -7.23 17.29 13.24
CA PHE A 526 -8.62 16.93 13.02
C PHE A 526 -8.73 15.79 12.01
N GLN A 527 -9.61 14.83 12.27
CA GLN A 527 -9.86 13.72 11.35
C GLN A 527 -11.35 13.54 11.05
N MET A 528 -11.65 13.43 9.75
CA MET A 528 -12.97 13.11 9.23
C MET A 528 -13.19 11.60 9.19
N TYR A 529 -14.39 11.19 9.57
CA TYR A 529 -14.87 9.81 9.48
C TYR A 529 -16.15 9.72 8.65
N GLY A 530 -16.30 8.65 7.87
CA GLY A 530 -17.35 8.46 6.85
C GLY A 530 -18.81 8.48 7.34
N ASP A 531 -19.06 8.47 8.66
CA ASP A 531 -20.39 8.77 9.21
C ASP A 531 -20.69 10.28 9.24
N GLY A 532 -19.75 11.13 8.80
CA GLY A 532 -19.90 12.58 8.78
C GLY A 532 -19.32 13.29 9.99
N PHE A 533 -18.41 12.64 10.70
CA PHE A 533 -17.87 13.15 11.96
C PHE A 533 -16.47 13.69 11.77
N VAL A 534 -16.26 14.95 12.13
CA VAL A 534 -14.90 15.45 12.36
C VAL A 534 -14.60 15.28 13.84
N GLN A 535 -13.47 14.67 14.16
CA GLN A 535 -12.96 14.53 15.53
C GLN A 535 -11.72 15.39 15.72
N ASP A 536 -11.64 16.05 16.87
CA ASP A 536 -10.39 16.59 17.41
C ASP A 536 -9.57 15.41 17.95
N SER A 537 -8.59 14.98 17.14
CA SER A 537 -7.79 13.80 17.45
C SER A 537 -6.71 14.06 18.50
N ASN A 538 -6.40 15.32 18.83
CA ASN A 538 -5.49 15.63 19.94
C ASN A 538 -6.12 15.32 21.30
N ALA A 539 -7.44 15.40 21.40
CA ALA A 539 -8.19 15.11 22.62
C ALA A 539 -8.49 13.61 22.83
N ILE A 540 -7.93 12.76 21.96
CA ILE A 540 -7.95 11.31 22.03
C ILE A 540 -6.62 10.90 22.68
N PRO A 541 -6.54 10.78 24.03
CA PRO A 541 -5.27 10.49 24.67
C PRO A 541 -4.72 9.16 24.19
N TRP A 542 -3.43 9.17 23.87
CA TRP A 542 -2.65 7.98 23.57
C TRP A 542 -2.74 7.01 24.75
N THR A 543 -3.18 5.78 24.49
CA THR A 543 -3.02 4.69 25.46
C THR A 543 -2.26 3.54 24.79
N PRO A 544 -1.15 3.06 25.37
CA PRO A 544 -0.29 2.04 24.75
C PRO A 544 -1.02 0.72 24.48
N PHE A 545 -2.19 0.52 25.08
CA PHE A 545 -3.00 -0.70 25.00
C PHE A 545 -4.26 -0.57 24.13
N GLY A 546 -4.44 0.55 23.41
CA GLY A 546 -5.58 0.69 22.50
C GLY A 546 -6.92 0.67 23.23
N VAL A 547 -7.08 1.48 24.29
CA VAL A 547 -8.42 1.71 24.84
C VAL A 547 -9.25 2.38 23.75
N TYR A 548 -10.25 1.65 23.27
CA TYR A 548 -11.27 2.14 22.38
C TYR A 548 -11.94 3.38 22.99
N HIS A 549 -11.80 4.52 22.31
CA HIS A 549 -12.54 5.71 22.69
C HIS A 549 -14.01 5.55 22.30
N PRO A 550 -14.97 5.94 23.16
CA PRO A 550 -16.39 5.83 22.85
C PRO A 550 -16.71 6.51 21.52
N PHE A 551 -17.57 5.86 20.73
CA PHE A 551 -18.20 6.43 19.55
C PHE A 551 -18.83 7.78 19.97
N LYS A 552 -18.28 8.90 19.47
CA LYS A 552 -18.60 10.34 19.76
C LYS A 552 -17.64 11.13 20.67
N ARG A 553 -16.58 10.55 21.23
CA ARG A 553 -15.59 11.36 21.97
C ARG A 553 -14.94 12.40 21.05
N ALA A 554 -14.82 13.64 21.52
CA ALA A 554 -14.15 14.74 20.83
C ALA A 554 -14.66 15.00 19.39
N VAL A 555 -15.92 14.67 19.10
CA VAL A 555 -16.55 15.03 17.83
C VAL A 555 -16.79 16.53 17.81
N SER A 556 -16.15 17.23 16.87
CA SER A 556 -16.34 18.66 16.64
C SER A 556 -17.53 18.92 15.71
N ILE A 557 -17.73 18.10 14.67
CA ILE A 557 -18.77 18.26 13.65
C ILE A 557 -19.53 16.95 13.43
N ALA A 558 -20.84 17.04 13.23
CA ALA A 558 -21.71 15.89 12.93
C ALA A 558 -22.92 16.26 12.05
N TYR A 559 -22.68 16.80 10.85
CA TYR A 559 -23.76 17.30 9.97
C TYR A 559 -24.43 16.24 9.11
N GLY A 560 -23.72 15.16 8.79
CA GLY A 560 -24.21 14.09 7.93
C GLY A 560 -23.07 13.40 7.19
N LYS A 561 -23.34 12.22 6.64
CA LYS A 561 -22.32 11.36 6.04
C LYS A 561 -21.56 12.07 4.91
N GLY A 562 -20.25 12.07 5.04
CA GLY A 562 -19.34 12.84 4.21
C GLY A 562 -17.91 12.37 4.42
N SER A 563 -16.98 13.03 3.74
CA SER A 563 -15.57 12.65 3.74
C SER A 563 -14.60 13.82 3.67
N ALA A 564 -15.05 14.95 3.16
CA ALA A 564 -14.23 16.14 3.09
C ALA A 564 -14.16 16.85 4.44
N ALA A 565 -12.95 17.19 4.85
CA ALA A 565 -12.69 18.13 5.92
C ALA A 565 -11.40 18.90 5.63
N CYS A 566 -11.42 20.21 5.76
CA CYS A 566 -10.26 21.07 5.59
C CYS A 566 -10.33 22.25 6.55
N VAL A 567 -9.28 22.49 7.33
CA VAL A 567 -9.22 23.71 8.14
C VAL A 567 -9.24 24.94 7.23
N ILE A 568 -10.08 25.91 7.58
CA ILE A 568 -10.24 27.13 6.80
C ILE A 568 -9.00 28.00 7.01
N SER A 569 -8.22 28.15 5.95
CA SER A 569 -7.06 29.05 5.91
C SER A 569 -6.99 29.75 4.55
N SER A 570 -7.76 30.83 4.43
CA SER A 570 -7.87 31.57 3.17
C SER A 570 -8.22 33.04 3.39
N PRO A 571 -7.46 33.99 2.82
CA PRO A 571 -7.79 35.41 2.93
C PRO A 571 -9.04 35.79 2.14
N ASN A 572 -9.50 34.95 1.20
CA ASN A 572 -10.74 35.17 0.47
C ASN A 572 -11.97 34.86 1.34
N PHE A 573 -11.86 34.03 2.39
CA PHE A 573 -12.99 33.68 3.25
C PHE A 573 -13.12 34.65 4.45
N PRO A 574 -14.30 34.79 5.06
CA PRO A 574 -14.50 35.71 6.19
C PRO A 574 -13.57 35.40 7.38
N GLU A 575 -13.22 36.42 8.14
CA GLU A 575 -12.27 36.30 9.26
C GLU A 575 -12.84 35.40 10.38
N GLU A 576 -14.14 35.49 10.63
CA GLU A 576 -14.83 34.72 11.67
C GLU A 576 -14.78 33.19 11.47
N TYR A 577 -14.51 32.70 10.27
CA TYR A 577 -14.38 31.28 9.96
C TYR A 577 -12.93 30.79 9.91
N GLN A 578 -11.93 31.68 9.97
CA GLN A 578 -10.53 31.26 9.91
C GLN A 578 -10.19 30.32 11.06
N GLN A 579 -9.46 29.25 10.75
CA GLN A 579 -9.13 28.17 11.69
C GLN A 579 -10.36 27.40 12.23
N GLY A 580 -11.53 27.63 11.64
CA GLY A 580 -12.67 26.72 11.69
C GLY A 580 -12.51 25.58 10.68
N MET A 581 -13.63 25.03 10.21
CA MET A 581 -13.63 23.86 9.34
C MET A 581 -14.56 24.04 8.14
N ALA A 582 -14.07 23.69 6.96
CA ALA A 582 -14.88 23.43 5.78
C ALA A 582 -15.14 21.92 5.72
N THR A 583 -16.40 21.52 5.53
CA THR A 583 -16.80 20.11 5.42
C THR A 583 -17.78 19.90 4.28
N ALA A 584 -17.88 18.67 3.78
CA ALA A 584 -18.91 18.30 2.81
C ALA A 584 -19.71 17.09 3.27
N VAL A 585 -21.01 17.12 2.96
CA VAL A 585 -21.92 15.98 3.09
C VAL A 585 -22.26 15.50 1.69
N LEU A 586 -22.16 14.18 1.47
CA LEU A 586 -22.26 13.57 0.14
C LEU A 586 -23.40 12.55 0.01
N LEU A 587 -24.10 12.22 1.10
CA LEU A 587 -25.23 11.29 1.10
C LEU A 587 -26.53 11.96 1.58
N ARG A 588 -27.64 11.64 0.90
CA ARG A 588 -29.01 12.16 1.12
C ARG A 588 -29.17 13.65 0.83
N LYS A 589 -28.38 14.50 1.49
CA LYS A 589 -28.25 15.92 1.21
C LYS A 589 -26.82 16.18 0.76
N CYS A 590 -26.64 16.91 -0.33
CA CYS A 590 -25.32 17.16 -0.91
C CYS A 590 -24.98 18.63 -0.76
N PHE A 591 -24.04 18.96 0.13
CA PHE A 591 -23.70 20.34 0.45
C PHE A 591 -22.28 20.48 1.01
N VAL A 592 -21.78 21.72 0.97
CA VAL A 592 -20.51 22.16 1.53
C VAL A 592 -20.79 23.26 2.55
N SER A 593 -20.20 23.16 3.73
CA SER A 593 -20.43 24.07 4.86
C SER A 593 -19.15 24.60 5.46
N LEU A 594 -19.25 25.80 6.02
CA LEU A 594 -18.25 26.40 6.90
C LEU A 594 -18.76 26.38 8.34
N SER A 595 -17.85 26.11 9.27
CA SER A 595 -18.13 26.08 10.70
C SER A 595 -17.02 26.81 11.44
N LYS A 596 -17.38 27.63 12.43
CA LYS A 596 -16.39 28.17 13.37
C LYS A 596 -15.99 27.06 14.33
N HIS A 597 -14.79 27.13 14.87
CA HIS A 597 -14.37 26.23 15.94
C HIS A 597 -14.13 27.03 17.21
N LYS A 598 -14.59 26.48 18.34
CA LYS A 598 -14.33 27.03 19.66
C LYS A 598 -13.84 25.91 20.56
N ALA A 599 -12.79 26.20 21.34
CA ALA A 599 -12.35 25.29 22.39
C ALA A 599 -13.42 25.25 23.49
N GLU A 600 -13.92 24.05 23.80
CA GLU A 600 -14.88 23.80 24.88
C GLU A 600 -14.31 22.72 25.80
N GLY A 601 -13.74 23.14 26.93
CA GLY A 601 -13.02 22.24 27.83
C GLY A 601 -11.71 21.76 27.20
N ALA A 602 -11.60 20.45 26.93
CA ALA A 602 -10.36 19.81 26.49
C ALA A 602 -10.32 19.50 24.98
N TYR A 603 -11.32 19.91 24.19
CA TYR A 603 -11.40 19.69 22.75
C TYR A 603 -12.18 20.80 22.04
N PHE A 604 -12.04 20.89 20.73
CA PHE A 604 -12.82 21.81 19.90
C PHE A 604 -14.23 21.29 19.61
N LYS A 605 -15.19 22.22 19.57
CA LYS A 605 -16.51 21.99 18.97
C LYS A 605 -16.76 23.00 17.86
N ALA A 606 -17.54 22.57 16.88
CA ALA A 606 -18.07 23.50 15.91
C ALA A 606 -19.15 24.38 16.54
N ASP A 607 -19.07 25.66 16.19
CA ASP A 607 -20.03 26.70 16.52
C ASP A 607 -20.45 27.37 15.21
N ASP A 608 -21.73 27.69 15.07
CA ASP A 608 -22.36 28.13 13.82
C ASP A 608 -22.12 27.21 12.60
N ARG A 609 -23.06 27.18 11.67
CA ARG A 609 -22.89 26.50 10.38
C ARG A 609 -23.48 27.33 9.27
N LEU A 610 -22.69 27.55 8.21
CA LEU A 610 -23.15 28.17 6.98
C LEU A 610 -22.98 27.20 5.82
N ASP A 611 -24.09 26.77 5.23
CA ASP A 611 -24.09 25.95 4.02
C ASP A 611 -23.87 26.87 2.81
N ILE A 612 -22.64 26.88 2.26
CA ILE A 612 -22.23 27.83 1.20
C ILE A 612 -22.51 27.32 -0.21
N LEU A 613 -22.66 26.00 -0.36
CA LEU A 613 -23.05 25.35 -1.61
C LEU A 613 -23.93 24.15 -1.30
N SER A 614 -25.03 23.96 -2.01
CA SER A 614 -25.80 22.72 -1.98
C SER A 614 -26.42 22.41 -3.33
N SER A 615 -26.74 21.14 -3.59
CA SER A 615 -27.50 20.73 -4.77
C SER A 615 -28.69 19.85 -4.36
N PRO A 616 -29.88 20.04 -4.95
CA PRO A 616 -30.96 19.06 -4.88
C PRO A 616 -30.67 17.85 -5.77
N ASN A 617 -29.71 17.94 -6.69
CA ASN A 617 -29.36 16.87 -7.60
C ASN A 617 -28.41 15.87 -6.90
N PRO A 618 -28.80 14.60 -6.72
CA PRO A 618 -28.00 13.63 -6.00
C PRO A 618 -26.73 13.18 -6.75
N ILE A 619 -26.52 13.62 -7.99
CA ILE A 619 -25.26 13.36 -8.73
C ILE A 619 -24.09 14.15 -8.15
N PHE A 620 -24.34 15.33 -7.57
CA PHE A 620 -23.31 16.10 -6.86
C PHE A 620 -22.83 15.30 -5.63
N ARG A 621 -21.57 14.87 -5.63
CA ARG A 621 -20.95 14.06 -4.58
C ARG A 621 -19.63 14.72 -4.14
N PRO A 622 -19.68 15.76 -3.30
CA PRO A 622 -18.48 16.42 -2.82
C PRO A 622 -17.71 15.51 -1.85
N VAL A 623 -16.59 14.95 -2.31
CA VAL A 623 -15.81 13.94 -1.55
C VAL A 623 -14.56 14.51 -0.88
N ASP A 624 -14.00 15.61 -1.38
CA ASP A 624 -12.83 16.25 -0.77
C ASP A 624 -12.82 17.78 -1.00
N ILE A 625 -12.10 18.50 -0.13
CA ILE A 625 -11.98 19.97 -0.14
C ILE A 625 -10.51 20.37 0.07
N ALA A 626 -10.04 21.36 -0.69
CA ALA A 626 -8.76 22.01 -0.47
C ALA A 626 -8.84 23.52 -0.73
N PHE A 627 -7.96 24.31 -0.10
CA PHE A 627 -7.81 25.74 -0.40
C PHE A 627 -6.58 25.98 -1.28
N GLY A 628 -6.77 26.74 -2.36
CA GLY A 628 -5.69 27.11 -3.28
C GLY A 628 -4.90 28.35 -2.85
N LEU A 629 -3.75 28.57 -3.48
CA LEU A 629 -2.92 29.77 -3.27
C LEU A 629 -3.58 31.06 -3.79
N ASP A 630 -4.65 30.95 -4.56
CA ASP A 630 -5.53 32.05 -4.97
C ASP A 630 -6.56 32.44 -3.89
N GLY A 631 -6.63 31.69 -2.80
CA GLY A 631 -7.62 31.82 -1.74
C GLY A 631 -8.96 31.11 -2.04
N GLY A 632 -9.14 30.54 -3.22
CA GLY A 632 -10.35 29.80 -3.56
C GLY A 632 -10.45 28.49 -2.78
N MET A 633 -11.68 28.05 -2.50
CA MET A 633 -11.94 26.71 -2.01
C MET A 633 -12.32 25.81 -3.18
N TYR A 634 -11.66 24.67 -3.31
CA TYR A 634 -11.86 23.70 -4.38
C TYR A 634 -12.54 22.47 -3.80
N VAL A 635 -13.55 21.98 -4.52
CA VAL A 635 -14.38 20.86 -4.12
C VAL A 635 -14.28 19.76 -5.17
N SER A 636 -13.82 18.59 -4.75
CA SER A 636 -13.79 17.38 -5.56
C SER A 636 -15.20 16.78 -5.62
N ASP A 637 -15.79 16.73 -6.81
CA ASP A 637 -17.10 16.14 -7.07
C ASP A 637 -16.94 14.80 -7.81
N PHE A 638 -17.22 13.71 -7.09
CA PHE A 638 -17.07 12.34 -7.58
C PHE A 638 -18.07 11.99 -8.69
N CYS A 639 -19.14 12.80 -8.87
CA CYS A 639 -20.13 12.71 -9.94
C CYS A 639 -20.71 11.29 -10.14
N THR A 640 -21.51 10.80 -9.18
CA THR A 640 -22.03 9.43 -9.27
C THR A 640 -23.44 9.23 -8.69
N ARG A 641 -24.17 8.30 -9.31
CA ARG A 641 -25.50 7.83 -8.86
C ARG A 641 -25.42 7.07 -7.55
N ILE A 642 -24.36 6.29 -7.35
CA ILE A 642 -24.11 5.52 -6.13
C ILE A 642 -22.64 5.68 -5.68
N ILE A 643 -22.41 5.69 -4.37
CA ILE A 643 -21.08 5.90 -3.77
C ILE A 643 -20.79 4.81 -2.71
N GLY A 644 -21.62 3.75 -2.68
CA GLY A 644 -21.76 2.78 -1.60
C GLY A 644 -21.61 1.33 -2.04
N HIS A 645 -20.45 0.66 -1.91
CA HIS A 645 -20.35 -0.78 -2.23
C HIS A 645 -20.78 -1.71 -1.09
N ALA A 646 -21.05 -1.17 0.10
CA ALA A 646 -21.66 -1.94 1.18
C ALA A 646 -23.15 -2.19 0.92
N GLN A 647 -23.84 -1.24 0.28
CA GLN A 647 -25.27 -1.31 -0.04
C GLN A 647 -25.54 -1.82 -1.46
N ASN A 648 -24.58 -1.67 -2.38
CA ASN A 648 -24.70 -2.06 -3.78
C ASN A 648 -23.61 -3.05 -4.17
N SER A 649 -23.83 -3.88 -5.19
CA SER A 649 -22.76 -4.76 -5.70
C SER A 649 -21.57 -3.95 -6.23
N MET A 650 -20.36 -4.48 -6.14
CA MET A 650 -19.16 -3.90 -6.77
C MET A 650 -19.35 -3.69 -8.28
N ARG A 651 -20.24 -4.48 -8.89
CA ARG A 651 -20.49 -4.49 -10.34
C ARG A 651 -21.90 -3.98 -10.69
N ASP A 652 -22.52 -3.22 -9.80
CA ASP A 652 -23.78 -2.53 -10.07
C ASP A 652 -23.67 -1.63 -11.32
N PRO A 653 -24.60 -1.68 -12.28
CA PRO A 653 -24.53 -0.89 -13.52
C PRO A 653 -24.71 0.61 -13.29
N ARG A 654 -25.04 1.04 -12.05
CA ARG A 654 -25.16 2.45 -11.70
C ARG A 654 -23.83 3.13 -11.38
N TRP A 655 -22.76 2.36 -11.14
CA TRP A 655 -21.41 2.91 -11.03
C TRP A 655 -21.02 3.62 -12.33
N ASP A 656 -20.43 4.81 -12.22
CA ASP A 656 -20.01 5.62 -13.35
C ASP A 656 -18.50 5.88 -13.28
N PRO A 657 -17.69 5.25 -14.15
CA PRO A 657 -16.23 5.39 -14.17
C PRO A 657 -15.74 6.54 -15.09
N PHE A 658 -16.65 7.37 -15.61
CA PHE A 658 -16.37 8.26 -16.76
C PHE A 658 -16.47 9.76 -16.43
N THR A 659 -16.99 10.12 -15.27
CA THR A 659 -17.27 11.52 -14.94
C THR A 659 -16.59 11.97 -13.65
N GLY A 660 -16.32 13.27 -13.55
CA GLY A 660 -15.60 13.83 -12.42
C GLY A 660 -15.37 15.32 -12.60
N ARG A 661 -15.56 16.10 -11.53
CA ARG A 661 -15.52 17.57 -11.61
C ARG A 661 -14.80 18.18 -10.44
N ILE A 662 -14.17 19.32 -10.69
CA ILE A 662 -13.67 20.21 -9.65
C ILE A 662 -14.45 21.51 -9.72
N TRP A 663 -15.06 21.89 -8.60
CA TRP A 663 -15.74 23.17 -8.43
C TRP A 663 -14.88 24.12 -7.62
N ARG A 664 -14.89 25.41 -7.97
CA ARG A 664 -14.19 26.46 -7.23
C ARG A 664 -15.19 27.43 -6.63
N ILE A 665 -15.05 27.70 -5.34
CA ILE A 665 -15.91 28.60 -4.55
C ILE A 665 -15.09 29.75 -3.99
N VAL A 666 -15.60 30.97 -4.14
CA VAL A 666 -15.00 32.20 -3.60
C VAL A 666 -16.05 33.09 -2.94
N HIS A 667 -15.62 33.87 -1.95
CA HIS A 667 -16.37 35.02 -1.47
C HIS A 667 -16.24 36.18 -2.47
N SER A 668 -17.37 36.72 -2.91
CA SER A 668 -17.49 37.72 -3.97
C SER A 668 -16.98 39.09 -3.57
N GLU A 669 -17.05 39.43 -2.28
CA GLU A 669 -16.67 40.75 -1.77
C GLU A 669 -15.19 40.84 -1.39
N LYS A 670 -14.46 39.72 -1.44
CA LYS A 670 -13.04 39.67 -1.11
C LYS A 670 -12.23 39.31 -2.36
N PRO A 671 -11.08 39.97 -2.60
CA PRO A 671 -10.28 39.68 -3.79
C PRO A 671 -9.67 38.27 -3.71
N THR A 672 -9.54 37.63 -4.86
CA THR A 672 -8.69 36.44 -5.02
C THR A 672 -7.22 36.86 -5.10
N ILE A 673 -6.31 36.02 -4.62
CA ILE A 673 -4.87 36.28 -4.67
C ILE A 673 -4.35 36.00 -6.08
N LYS A 674 -3.76 37.02 -6.72
CA LYS A 674 -3.14 36.87 -8.05
C LYS A 674 -1.63 36.66 -7.99
N LYS A 675 -0.96 36.99 -6.89
CA LYS A 675 0.48 36.80 -6.70
C LYS A 675 0.72 35.77 -5.61
N TRP A 676 1.01 34.55 -6.01
CA TRP A 676 1.29 33.46 -5.10
C TRP A 676 2.68 33.60 -4.44
N PRO A 677 2.85 33.11 -3.22
CA PRO A 677 4.17 33.03 -2.57
C PRO A 677 5.10 32.09 -3.35
N ASN A 678 6.40 32.39 -3.38
CA ASN A 678 7.40 31.46 -3.92
C ASN A 678 7.84 30.47 -2.83
N ILE A 679 7.68 29.17 -3.06
CA ILE A 679 7.95 28.09 -2.09
C ILE A 679 9.08 27.16 -2.57
N GLU A 680 9.02 26.60 -3.78
CA GLU A 680 9.97 25.59 -4.29
C GLU A 680 11.44 26.03 -4.24
N GLU A 681 11.73 27.28 -4.61
CA GLU A 681 13.10 27.81 -4.65
C GLU A 681 13.46 28.66 -3.43
N ALA A 682 12.57 28.72 -2.44
CA ALA A 682 12.78 29.52 -1.26
C ALA A 682 13.84 28.88 -0.34
N ASN A 683 14.80 29.68 0.10
CA ASN A 683 15.76 29.25 1.11
C ASN A 683 15.08 29.11 2.49
N PRO A 684 15.71 28.45 3.48
CA PRO A 684 15.11 28.24 4.80
C PRO A 684 14.61 29.51 5.49
N GLN A 685 15.30 30.65 5.32
CA GLN A 685 14.88 31.93 5.91
C GLN A 685 13.63 32.50 5.23
N GLN A 686 13.51 32.34 3.91
CA GLN A 686 12.32 32.71 3.15
C GLN A 686 11.14 31.81 3.51
N LEU A 687 11.34 30.49 3.59
CA LEU A 687 10.32 29.53 4.04
C LEU A 687 9.85 29.84 5.48
N LEU A 688 10.77 30.17 6.39
CA LEU A 688 10.42 30.55 7.76
C LEU A 688 9.52 31.80 7.80
N ASN A 689 9.72 32.76 6.90
CA ASN A 689 8.87 33.94 6.81
C ASN A 689 7.44 33.60 6.37
N LEU A 690 7.24 32.53 5.59
CA LEU A 690 5.92 32.08 5.16
C LEU A 690 5.07 31.52 6.31
N LEU A 691 5.64 31.16 7.46
CA LEU A 691 4.86 30.82 8.66
C LEU A 691 4.00 32.01 9.17
N LYS A 692 4.33 33.24 8.76
CA LYS A 692 3.54 34.45 9.05
C LYS A 692 2.49 34.75 7.98
N HIS A 693 2.44 33.99 6.90
CA HIS A 693 1.47 34.19 5.83
C HIS A 693 0.04 33.97 6.36
N PRO A 694 -0.98 34.71 5.87
CA PRO A 694 -2.36 34.56 6.32
C PRO A 694 -2.97 33.18 5.99
N GLN A 695 -2.47 32.51 4.94
CA GLN A 695 -2.76 31.10 4.66
C GLN A 695 -1.70 30.19 5.30
N ASN A 696 -2.13 29.00 5.73
CA ASN A 696 -1.27 27.92 6.21
C ASN A 696 -0.62 27.23 4.99
N ILE A 697 0.50 27.77 4.50
CA ILE A 697 1.18 27.35 3.27
C ILE A 697 2.52 26.61 3.50
N VAL A 698 2.93 26.47 4.76
CA VAL A 698 4.14 25.74 5.19
C VAL A 698 3.79 24.82 6.34
#